data_AF-A0A072PBX4-F1
#
_entry.id   AF-A0A072PBX4-F1
#
_cell.length_a   1.000
_cell.length_b   1.000
_cell.length_c   1.000
_cell.angle_alpha   90.00
_cell.angle_beta   90.00
_cell.angle_gamma   90.00
#
_symmetry.space_group_name_H-M   'P 1'
#
loop_
_entity.id
_entity.type
_entity.pdbx_description
1 polymer ?
#
loop_
_entity_poly.entity_id
_entity_poly.type
_entity_poly.pdbx_seq_one_letter_code
_entity_poly.pdbx_strand_id
1 'polypeptide(L)'
;MDFVDEKLNPRVEVKNVKRWLAHVLLTTTVNLVSALPNTNSSQNVDFDFPSEHFYNSDLFGVSTATAIQVRPSSEAKPVYLIVEQPSADLKPLGFKSDPYGVAVDALKLALVQLYPPPGSPQPDPKLHPEVDNVLIGNDQLKMFVAQYGEGQNIAFTILQPSYEDVQGASILLSMKTPLLSKDCIYAMLMVDPWNPIYSWKRGVLMQYVPDITHLPGNFDPKASPPQKYDLEAKIEAAVRESPRFKNETDSPEREFIANLEEQRKGNSSFSNRMTDYLEKVAGRLGDPKQVNAAMIDFMTLAESRRRIYRPVPLDEFDLTLPWATNYNHDAPLEMRPDGTISAIAPRGVKFFRDWIGSLASSNPQMMPRSDKDDPDDHVDGPIIHNQSTLAARTAAIGCQSSPTLQNIRRGQCPVLSSRKRAVCRPDPSFTQSAKTVSPTWEHDIKDLFTMPYWIEPLEKRVQVGKHWVGAMKHFGAPIPPWTADAENLGLDNYDQVKLQAVTIYHHVASRSMPITSDPTEYWPGDALELLRTWINQGCRKSESDNISAPLVPLERFRTPLFRTRKDIRELTLIELSQYRAKLRNVLGVGSLKSKWQELGELQLTGADAWWCLHYQEATFFWHRCYLKYVEELIDFPIPYWNGFAADAANPDSRYAGIPEIFLEDTYTDPDGTTHKNPLRWAYSYQGKSKSNPKTPYVQRNPILVNGRPSQPGPAREAWNKQINLFNLYHQQIVTSMQQPVFSLPQYNPTPQTTAEAAWAALPEFLQEMPDSDYTVAYGTFDGHFEQAHDNFHGWTGGAVGEMADNTYTAFDPIFLSYHCNMDRLFEHYLRSNPGTKVTAEFPLRPFVDQAHALDLVNPNAWAYTTTGDVAKPTAALGYVYAPPASPDVFELPKPRSKVAKASGGGTLTLLSTPKKQTGGSANAPQAGKAKQLKPCVVFENVGCTEASYEIDIFLNGTKSQLSDPVNNPDFIGRIFRMGMGRSLAGVELKNKGRCLKETVTRVIDAGAVVDKIKERGWFQVVRELDGSSEGRLMPEHEWKAKKGFKGKLLWIAKQDMG
;
A
#
# COMPACT_ATOMS: atom_id res chain seq x y z
N MET A 1 3.53 -26.54 -10.31
CA MET A 1 2.83 -26.63 -9.01
C MET A 1 3.39 -27.82 -8.24
N ASP A 2 3.21 -27.87 -6.93
CA ASP A 2 3.77 -28.91 -6.05
C ASP A 2 3.25 -30.32 -6.36
N PHE A 3 2.02 -30.44 -6.88
CA PHE A 3 1.32 -31.71 -7.10
C PHE A 3 1.23 -32.17 -8.56
N VAL A 4 1.43 -31.25 -9.51
CA VAL A 4 1.27 -31.54 -10.94
C VAL A 4 2.52 -31.17 -11.75
N ASP A 5 2.77 -31.93 -12.81
CA ASP A 5 3.83 -31.69 -13.77
C ASP A 5 3.50 -30.52 -14.71
N GLU A 6 4.42 -30.21 -15.65
CA GLU A 6 4.25 -29.13 -16.64
C GLU A 6 3.04 -29.34 -17.57
N LYS A 7 2.49 -30.56 -17.61
CA LYS A 7 1.32 -30.95 -18.41
C LYS A 7 0.06 -31.08 -17.56
N LEU A 8 0.08 -30.60 -16.32
CA LEU A 8 -1.01 -30.69 -15.33
C LEU A 8 -1.39 -32.14 -14.94
N ASN A 9 -0.51 -33.11 -15.17
CA ASN A 9 -0.70 -34.47 -14.65
C ASN A 9 -0.21 -34.58 -13.20
N PRO A 10 -0.86 -35.39 -12.34
CA PRO A 10 -0.37 -35.69 -11.01
C PRO A 10 1.08 -36.19 -11.04
N ARG A 11 1.93 -35.62 -10.18
CA ARG A 11 3.31 -36.08 -10.02
C ARG A 11 3.32 -37.42 -9.29
N VAL A 12 4.16 -38.34 -9.76
CA VAL A 12 4.38 -39.65 -9.11
C VAL A 12 4.98 -39.47 -7.71
N GLU A 13 5.81 -38.44 -7.51
CA GLU A 13 6.35 -38.08 -6.21
C GLU A 13 5.99 -36.62 -5.89
N VAL A 14 5.42 -36.40 -4.71
CA VAL A 14 5.08 -35.08 -4.18
C VAL A 14 5.88 -34.83 -2.92
N LYS A 15 6.62 -33.71 -2.89
CA LYS A 15 7.43 -33.27 -1.75
C LYS A 15 6.71 -32.16 -0.98
N ASN A 16 7.16 -31.88 0.24
CA ASN A 16 6.63 -30.82 1.12
C ASN A 16 5.15 -31.02 1.49
N VAL A 17 4.72 -32.27 1.59
CA VAL A 17 3.32 -32.64 1.87
C VAL A 17 2.83 -32.02 3.19
N LYS A 18 3.70 -32.01 4.21
CA LYS A 18 3.48 -31.33 5.50
C LYS A 18 3.04 -29.87 5.38
N ARG A 19 3.56 -29.10 4.41
CA ARG A 19 3.15 -27.69 4.21
C ARG A 19 1.68 -27.57 3.85
N TRP A 20 1.18 -28.53 3.09
CA TRP A 20 -0.20 -28.51 2.61
C TRP A 20 -1.19 -29.05 3.63
N LEU A 21 -0.82 -30.07 4.41
CA LEU A 21 -1.67 -30.52 5.53
C LEU A 21 -1.71 -29.53 6.69
N ALA A 22 -0.75 -28.60 6.77
CA ALA A 22 -0.82 -27.51 7.75
C ALA A 22 -2.13 -26.70 7.60
N HIS A 23 -2.67 -26.51 6.40
CA HIS A 23 -3.94 -25.82 6.17
C HIS A 23 -5.19 -26.55 6.73
N VAL A 24 -5.05 -27.81 7.11
CA VAL A 24 -6.15 -28.63 7.68
C VAL A 24 -5.94 -28.85 9.17
N LEU A 25 -4.68 -29.09 9.59
CA LEU A 25 -4.32 -29.54 10.93
C LEU A 25 -3.73 -28.45 11.82
N LEU A 26 -3.26 -27.34 11.25
CA LEU A 26 -2.71 -26.19 11.97
C LEU A 26 -3.52 -24.92 11.65
N THR A 27 -3.31 -23.89 12.46
CA THR A 27 -3.68 -22.52 12.11
C THR A 27 -2.46 -21.88 11.46
N THR A 28 -2.47 -21.71 10.14
CA THR A 28 -1.27 -21.21 9.44
C THR A 28 -1.18 -19.69 9.49
N THR A 29 -2.31 -19.01 9.39
CA THR A 29 -2.48 -17.56 9.56
C THR A 29 -3.78 -17.28 10.30
N VAL A 30 -3.94 -16.06 10.82
CA VAL A 30 -5.12 -15.64 11.59
C VAL A 30 -5.63 -14.30 11.09
N ASN A 31 -6.94 -14.09 11.19
CA ASN A 31 -7.61 -12.81 10.94
C ASN A 31 -8.33 -12.33 12.21
N LEU A 32 -8.72 -11.05 12.23
CA LEU A 32 -9.55 -10.47 13.28
C LEU A 32 -10.99 -10.32 12.81
N VAL A 33 -11.93 -10.62 13.71
CA VAL A 33 -13.37 -10.40 13.47
C VAL A 33 -14.05 -9.95 14.76
N SER A 34 -15.07 -9.13 14.62
CA SER A 34 -15.89 -8.64 15.73
C SER A 34 -17.35 -9.01 15.50
N ALA A 35 -18.14 -9.05 16.57
CA ALA A 35 -19.57 -9.26 16.49
C ALA A 35 -20.25 -8.17 15.65
N LEU A 36 -21.27 -8.56 14.89
CA LEU A 36 -22.04 -7.65 14.05
C LEU A 36 -23.35 -7.28 14.75
N PRO A 37 -23.85 -6.04 14.62
CA PRO A 37 -25.17 -5.69 15.10
C PRO A 37 -26.24 -6.54 14.42
N ASN A 38 -27.14 -7.14 15.20
CA ASN A 38 -28.22 -7.95 14.66
C ASN A 38 -29.28 -7.02 14.01
N THR A 39 -29.61 -7.28 12.76
CA THR A 39 -30.59 -6.47 11.99
C THR A 39 -31.98 -7.10 11.92
N ASN A 40 -32.14 -8.30 12.50
CA ASN A 40 -33.38 -9.08 12.46
C ASN A 40 -34.22 -8.86 13.72
N SER A 41 -35.16 -7.92 13.64
CA SER A 41 -36.13 -7.58 14.70
C SER A 41 -36.95 -8.75 15.27
N SER A 42 -36.95 -9.92 14.61
CA SER A 42 -37.63 -11.13 15.11
C SER A 42 -36.82 -11.91 16.16
N GLN A 43 -35.53 -11.62 16.30
CA GLN A 43 -34.65 -12.21 17.31
C GLN A 43 -34.46 -11.24 18.49
N ASN A 44 -34.51 -11.76 19.72
CA ASN A 44 -34.39 -10.97 20.95
C ASN A 44 -32.91 -10.85 21.40
N VAL A 45 -32.04 -10.39 20.49
CA VAL A 45 -30.59 -10.23 20.67
C VAL A 45 -30.12 -8.95 19.98
N ASP A 46 -29.00 -8.38 20.45
CA ASP A 46 -28.47 -7.11 19.94
C ASP A 46 -27.31 -7.31 18.95
N PHE A 47 -26.53 -8.38 19.14
CA PHE A 47 -25.36 -8.70 18.32
C PHE A 47 -25.34 -10.18 17.93
N ASP A 48 -24.80 -10.47 16.76
CA ASP A 48 -24.50 -11.83 16.30
C ASP A 48 -23.05 -12.18 16.67
N PHE A 49 -22.87 -13.35 17.31
CA PHE A 49 -21.53 -13.84 17.57
C PHE A 49 -20.81 -14.18 16.26
N PRO A 50 -19.49 -13.93 16.15
CA PRO A 50 -18.69 -14.53 15.10
C PRO A 50 -18.70 -16.06 15.25
N SER A 51 -19.17 -16.78 14.23
CA SER A 51 -19.26 -18.25 14.20
C SER A 51 -17.92 -18.93 14.48
N GLU A 52 -16.83 -18.31 14.01
CA GLU A 52 -15.44 -18.73 14.20
C GLU A 52 -14.97 -18.74 15.66
N HIS A 53 -15.78 -18.25 16.60
CA HIS A 53 -15.53 -18.49 18.02
C HIS A 53 -15.84 -19.94 18.42
N PHE A 54 -16.89 -20.52 17.83
CA PHE A 54 -17.53 -21.76 18.26
C PHE A 54 -17.25 -22.95 17.35
N TYR A 55 -17.05 -22.74 16.05
CA TYR A 55 -16.71 -23.78 15.07
C TYR A 55 -16.17 -23.13 13.79
N ASN A 56 -15.47 -23.90 12.94
CA ASN A 56 -14.88 -23.37 11.71
C ASN A 56 -15.94 -23.33 10.60
N SER A 57 -16.70 -22.25 10.53
CA SER A 57 -17.86 -22.15 9.65
C SER A 57 -17.47 -22.12 8.17
N ASP A 58 -16.36 -21.47 7.84
CA ASP A 58 -15.84 -21.43 6.47
C ASP A 58 -15.42 -22.81 5.96
N LEU A 59 -14.94 -23.67 6.86
CA LEU A 59 -14.40 -24.98 6.53
C LEU A 59 -15.43 -26.13 6.70
N PHE A 60 -16.53 -25.91 7.45
CA PHE A 60 -17.67 -26.84 7.62
C PHE A 60 -18.94 -26.54 6.76
N GLY A 61 -19.18 -25.30 6.27
CA GLY A 61 -20.30 -24.89 5.35
C GLY A 61 -21.55 -24.28 6.06
N VAL A 62 -22.49 -23.45 5.51
CA VAL A 62 -23.09 -23.19 4.16
C VAL A 62 -23.92 -21.86 4.15
N SER A 63 -24.32 -21.40 2.94
CA SER A 63 -25.13 -20.26 2.47
C SER A 63 -26.36 -19.74 3.27
N THR A 64 -26.47 -18.42 3.42
CA THR A 64 -27.56 -17.58 2.84
C THR A 64 -27.10 -16.11 2.75
N ALA A 65 -27.27 -15.51 1.57
CA ALA A 65 -26.92 -14.14 1.15
C ALA A 65 -25.41 -13.80 0.99
N THR A 66 -25.03 -13.52 -0.26
CA THR A 66 -23.73 -12.93 -0.69
C THR A 66 -22.46 -13.74 -0.40
N ALA A 67 -22.23 -14.84 -1.13
CA ALA A 67 -20.90 -15.43 -1.26
C ALA A 67 -20.70 -16.02 -2.66
N ILE A 68 -19.57 -15.66 -3.26
CA ILE A 68 -19.19 -15.78 -4.65
C ILE A 68 -18.95 -17.26 -5.04
N GLN A 69 -19.66 -17.73 -6.07
CA GLN A 69 -19.41 -19.04 -6.66
C GLN A 69 -18.22 -18.98 -7.62
N VAL A 70 -17.06 -19.51 -7.21
CA VAL A 70 -15.96 -19.89 -8.10
C VAL A 70 -16.14 -21.35 -8.49
N ARG A 71 -16.26 -21.65 -9.80
CA ARG A 71 -16.11 -23.01 -10.34
C ARG A 71 -14.76 -23.18 -11.02
N PRO A 72 -14.12 -24.36 -10.92
CA PRO A 72 -12.93 -24.71 -11.67
C PRO A 72 -13.29 -25.34 -13.02
N SER A 73 -12.82 -24.76 -14.14
CA SER A 73 -12.98 -25.27 -15.50
C SER A 73 -14.44 -25.46 -15.96
N SER A 74 -14.69 -25.46 -17.27
CA SER A 74 -16.02 -25.52 -17.87
C SER A 74 -16.86 -26.77 -17.55
N GLU A 75 -16.40 -27.69 -16.69
CA GLU A 75 -17.11 -28.93 -16.36
C GLU A 75 -17.11 -29.36 -14.87
N ALA A 76 -16.44 -28.68 -13.93
CA ALA A 76 -16.47 -29.09 -12.52
C ALA A 76 -17.29 -28.14 -11.63
N LYS A 77 -18.26 -28.69 -10.91
CA LYS A 77 -19.06 -27.98 -9.89
C LYS A 77 -18.18 -27.61 -8.69
N PRO A 78 -18.49 -26.56 -7.90
CA PRO A 78 -17.73 -26.26 -6.69
C PRO A 78 -17.87 -27.45 -5.75
N VAL A 79 -16.76 -28.01 -5.29
CA VAL A 79 -16.75 -29.08 -4.30
C VAL A 79 -16.78 -28.42 -2.93
N TYR A 80 -17.99 -28.22 -2.42
CA TYR A 80 -18.18 -27.81 -1.04
C TYR A 80 -17.78 -28.97 -0.12
N LEU A 81 -17.03 -28.67 0.94
CA LEU A 81 -16.84 -29.55 2.09
C LEU A 81 -18.18 -29.64 2.85
N ILE A 82 -19.19 -30.29 2.25
CA ILE A 82 -20.49 -30.57 2.90
C ILE A 82 -20.28 -31.64 3.98
N VAL A 83 -19.92 -31.23 5.19
CA VAL A 83 -20.47 -31.91 6.36
C VAL A 83 -21.94 -31.52 6.34
N GLU A 84 -22.85 -32.50 6.21
CA GLU A 84 -24.29 -32.23 6.19
C GLU A 84 -24.62 -31.23 7.29
N GLN A 85 -25.18 -30.07 6.90
CA GLN A 85 -25.38 -28.97 7.83
C GLN A 85 -26.10 -29.47 9.07
N PRO A 86 -25.69 -29.03 10.27
CA PRO A 86 -26.55 -29.16 11.43
C PRO A 86 -27.86 -28.43 11.06
N SER A 87 -29.00 -29.07 11.27
CA SER A 87 -30.28 -28.83 10.58
C SER A 87 -30.62 -27.35 10.29
N ALA A 88 -31.37 -27.07 9.21
CA ALA A 88 -31.83 -25.73 8.79
C ALA A 88 -32.61 -24.93 9.85
N ASP A 89 -32.84 -25.51 11.04
CA ASP A 89 -33.53 -24.93 12.19
C ASP A 89 -32.59 -24.29 13.23
N LEU A 90 -31.25 -24.38 13.06
CA LEU A 90 -30.29 -23.71 13.95
C LEU A 90 -30.27 -22.20 13.72
N LYS A 91 -30.77 -21.45 14.71
CA LYS A 91 -30.75 -19.99 14.72
C LYS A 91 -29.31 -19.48 14.91
N PRO A 92 -28.91 -18.37 14.26
CA PRO A 92 -27.68 -17.65 14.59
C PRO A 92 -27.53 -17.42 16.09
N LEU A 93 -26.35 -17.72 16.64
CA LEU A 93 -26.05 -17.45 18.04
C LEU A 93 -25.83 -15.94 18.20
N GLY A 94 -26.68 -15.29 19.00
CA GLY A 94 -26.57 -13.88 19.32
C GLY A 94 -26.57 -13.62 20.81
N PHE A 95 -26.23 -12.39 21.19
CA PHE A 95 -26.20 -11.95 22.58
C PHE A 95 -26.77 -10.54 22.76
N LYS A 96 -27.14 -10.23 24.00
CA LYS A 96 -27.59 -8.89 24.40
C LYS A 96 -26.44 -8.06 24.95
N SER A 97 -26.59 -6.75 24.89
CA SER A 97 -25.63 -5.77 25.39
C SER A 97 -25.42 -5.90 26.91
N ASP A 98 -26.47 -6.21 27.69
CA ASP A 98 -26.35 -6.26 29.15
C ASP A 98 -25.42 -7.40 29.64
N PRO A 99 -25.58 -8.68 29.24
CA PRO A 99 -24.64 -9.73 29.63
C PRO A 99 -23.22 -9.50 29.10
N TYR A 100 -23.09 -8.88 27.91
CA TYR A 100 -21.80 -8.51 27.35
C TYR A 100 -21.07 -7.45 28.22
N GLY A 101 -21.78 -6.41 28.65
CA GLY A 101 -21.25 -5.41 29.58
C GLY A 101 -20.77 -6.04 30.89
N VAL A 102 -21.55 -6.96 31.47
CA VAL A 102 -21.16 -7.72 32.67
C VAL A 102 -19.84 -8.47 32.47
N ALA A 103 -19.62 -9.06 31.30
CA ALA A 103 -18.37 -9.77 31.02
C ALA A 103 -17.18 -8.85 30.79
N VAL A 104 -17.37 -7.72 30.10
CA VAL A 104 -16.35 -6.66 29.93
C VAL A 104 -15.87 -6.16 31.29
N ASP A 105 -16.82 -5.90 32.21
CA ASP A 105 -16.52 -5.44 33.57
C ASP A 105 -15.85 -6.53 34.40
N ALA A 106 -16.35 -7.77 34.36
CA ALA A 106 -15.80 -8.90 35.11
C ALA A 106 -14.34 -9.17 34.75
N LEU A 107 -13.99 -9.10 33.46
CA LEU A 107 -12.64 -9.31 32.96
C LEU A 107 -11.76 -8.05 32.98
N LYS A 108 -12.34 -6.90 33.31
CA LYS A 108 -11.69 -5.59 33.23
C LYS A 108 -10.96 -5.44 31.89
N LEU A 109 -11.72 -5.68 30.83
CA LEU A 109 -11.21 -5.70 29.46
C LEU A 109 -10.75 -4.30 29.06
N ALA A 110 -9.60 -4.20 28.40
CA ALA A 110 -9.01 -2.92 28.06
C ALA A 110 -8.08 -3.03 26.85
N LEU A 111 -7.98 -1.97 26.06
CA LEU A 111 -6.86 -1.75 25.15
C LEU A 111 -5.67 -1.27 25.99
N VAL A 112 -4.52 -1.92 25.80
CA VAL A 112 -3.29 -1.68 26.57
C VAL A 112 -2.16 -1.25 25.64
N GLN A 113 -1.23 -0.47 26.18
CA GLN A 113 -0.08 0.05 25.45
C GLN A 113 1.20 -0.07 26.26
N LEU A 114 2.34 -0.23 25.58
CA LEU A 114 3.67 -0.26 26.17
C LEU A 114 4.01 1.03 26.92
N TYR A 115 4.52 0.87 28.13
CA TYR A 115 5.06 1.95 28.94
C TYR A 115 6.45 2.32 28.38
N PRO A 116 6.72 3.61 28.15
CA PRO A 116 7.91 4.02 27.45
C PRO A 116 9.19 3.82 28.32
N PRO A 117 10.38 3.63 27.71
CA PRO A 117 11.60 3.24 28.42
C PRO A 117 12.09 4.27 29.46
N PRO A 118 12.95 3.88 30.43
CA PRO A 118 13.45 4.79 31.46
C PRO A 118 14.16 6.02 30.85
N GLY A 119 13.67 7.23 31.18
CA GLY A 119 14.13 8.49 30.59
C GLY A 119 13.16 9.10 29.55
N SER A 120 12.08 8.40 29.21
CA SER A 120 10.95 8.91 28.43
C SER A 120 9.97 9.70 29.32
N PRO A 121 9.22 10.67 28.78
CA PRO A 121 8.19 11.37 29.55
C PRO A 121 7.13 10.35 30.02
N GLN A 122 6.79 10.34 31.30
CA GLN A 122 5.80 9.41 31.85
C GLN A 122 4.38 9.95 31.63
N PRO A 123 3.40 9.09 31.30
CA PRO A 123 2.01 9.51 31.13
C PRO A 123 1.47 10.16 32.43
N ASP A 124 0.86 11.34 32.29
CA ASP A 124 0.39 12.15 33.43
C ASP A 124 -0.77 11.44 34.16
N PRO A 125 -0.65 11.10 35.46
CA PRO A 125 -1.70 10.46 36.24
C PRO A 125 -3.01 11.28 36.31
N LYS A 126 -2.97 12.59 36.02
CA LYS A 126 -4.14 13.48 36.09
C LYS A 126 -4.95 13.55 34.79
N LEU A 127 -4.41 13.13 33.65
CA LEU A 127 -5.13 13.03 32.37
C LEU A 127 -5.86 11.69 32.22
N HIS A 128 -5.52 10.73 33.08
CA HIS A 128 -6.22 9.46 33.21
C HIS A 128 -6.62 9.24 34.68
N PRO A 129 -7.65 9.96 35.18
CA PRO A 129 -8.01 9.97 36.60
C PRO A 129 -8.49 8.61 37.15
N GLU A 130 -8.66 7.60 36.27
CA GLU A 130 -8.97 6.21 36.63
C GLU A 130 -7.80 5.23 36.40
N VAL A 131 -6.55 5.71 36.25
CA VAL A 131 -5.37 4.82 36.33
C VAL A 131 -5.10 4.51 37.80
N ASP A 132 -5.98 3.69 38.37
CA ASP A 132 -5.53 2.77 39.42
C ASP A 132 -4.47 1.87 38.76
N ASN A 133 -3.22 2.07 39.18
CA ASN A 133 -2.00 1.48 38.65
C ASN A 133 -2.08 -0.05 38.41
N VAL A 134 -2.59 -0.50 37.27
CA VAL A 134 -2.34 -1.87 36.79
C VAL A 134 -1.13 -1.83 35.85
N LEU A 135 0.06 -1.82 36.45
CA LEU A 135 1.31 -2.14 35.76
C LEU A 135 1.28 -3.63 35.43
N ILE A 136 0.99 -3.97 34.18
CA ILE A 136 1.07 -5.34 33.69
C ILE A 136 2.46 -5.52 33.07
N GLY A 137 3.29 -6.37 33.66
CA GLY A 137 4.59 -6.71 33.11
C GLY A 137 5.71 -6.86 34.15
N ASN A 138 6.86 -7.33 33.69
CA ASN A 138 8.05 -7.51 34.53
C ASN A 138 8.87 -6.20 34.61
N ASP A 139 9.96 -6.19 35.39
CA ASP A 139 10.80 -5.00 35.62
C ASP A 139 11.38 -4.36 34.34
N GLN A 140 11.31 -5.02 33.19
CA GLN A 140 11.85 -4.55 31.90
C GLN A 140 10.78 -4.02 30.93
N LEU A 141 9.51 -4.37 31.10
CA LEU A 141 8.40 -3.99 30.22
C LEU A 141 7.19 -3.66 31.10
N LYS A 142 6.88 -2.38 31.24
CA LYS A 142 5.64 -1.93 31.88
C LYS A 142 4.60 -1.69 30.78
N MET A 143 3.31 -1.86 31.07
CA MET A 143 2.20 -1.51 30.17
C MET A 143 1.13 -0.74 30.96
N PHE A 144 0.36 0.11 30.28
CA PHE A 144 -0.77 0.84 30.86
C PHE A 144 -2.07 0.64 30.06
N VAL A 145 -3.21 0.84 30.71
CA VAL A 145 -4.53 0.81 30.08
C VAL A 145 -4.74 2.11 29.31
N ALA A 146 -4.88 2.01 27.99
CA ALA A 146 -5.16 3.13 27.10
C ALA A 146 -6.67 3.42 26.97
N GLN A 147 -7.50 2.37 26.98
CA GLN A 147 -8.95 2.48 26.93
C GLN A 147 -9.60 1.25 27.59
N TYR A 148 -10.68 1.42 28.36
CA TYR A 148 -11.50 0.31 28.84
C TYR A 148 -12.45 -0.20 27.74
N GLY A 149 -12.67 -1.51 27.68
CA GLY A 149 -13.43 -2.19 26.64
C GLY A 149 -12.60 -2.54 25.39
N GLU A 150 -13.29 -2.75 24.26
CA GLU A 150 -12.71 -3.23 22.99
C GLU A 150 -12.61 -2.16 21.89
N GLY A 151 -12.79 -0.87 22.23
CA GLY A 151 -12.88 0.23 21.27
C GLY A 151 -14.32 0.73 21.06
N GLN A 152 -14.51 1.79 20.27
CA GLN A 152 -15.84 2.35 20.00
C GLN A 152 -16.54 1.57 18.87
N ASN A 153 -17.80 1.15 19.09
CA ASN A 153 -18.64 0.38 18.15
C ASN A 153 -18.08 -1.00 17.74
N ILE A 154 -17.22 -1.58 18.58
CA ILE A 154 -16.64 -2.89 18.38
C ILE A 154 -17.03 -3.74 19.59
N ALA A 155 -17.61 -4.91 19.34
CA ALA A 155 -17.96 -5.88 20.39
C ALA A 155 -17.41 -7.26 20.03
N PHE A 156 -16.96 -7.99 21.04
CA PHE A 156 -16.52 -9.38 20.97
C PHE A 156 -15.45 -9.64 19.89
N THR A 157 -14.31 -8.98 19.99
CA THR A 157 -13.23 -9.06 18.97
C THR A 157 -12.41 -10.34 19.12
N ILE A 158 -12.54 -11.30 18.23
CA ILE A 158 -11.82 -12.58 18.33
C ILE A 158 -10.79 -12.75 17.23
N LEU A 159 -9.91 -13.72 17.44
CA LEU A 159 -9.12 -14.32 16.37
C LEU A 159 -9.98 -15.34 15.62
N GLN A 160 -9.90 -15.35 14.30
CA GLN A 160 -10.50 -16.36 13.44
C GLN A 160 -9.45 -17.02 12.52
N PRO A 161 -9.67 -18.27 12.07
CA PRO A 161 -8.85 -18.89 11.04
C PRO A 161 -8.80 -18.05 9.76
N SER A 162 -7.73 -18.19 9.00
CA SER A 162 -7.57 -17.45 7.75
C SER A 162 -8.30 -18.10 6.59
N TYR A 163 -8.58 -17.29 5.56
CA TYR A 163 -9.22 -17.80 4.35
C TYR A 163 -8.25 -18.65 3.51
N GLU A 164 -6.94 -18.48 3.70
CA GLU A 164 -5.88 -19.28 3.10
C GLU A 164 -5.95 -20.76 3.51
N ASP A 165 -6.31 -21.06 4.76
CA ASP A 165 -6.49 -22.43 5.24
C ASP A 165 -7.66 -23.13 4.54
N VAL A 166 -8.75 -22.39 4.30
CA VAL A 166 -9.93 -22.85 3.56
C VAL A 166 -9.57 -23.16 2.09
N GLN A 167 -8.80 -22.27 1.45
CA GLN A 167 -8.32 -22.49 0.09
C GLN A 167 -7.38 -23.70 0.00
N GLY A 168 -6.46 -23.84 0.94
CA GLY A 168 -5.53 -24.98 1.00
C GLY A 168 -6.27 -26.32 1.11
N ALA A 169 -7.25 -26.41 2.01
CA ALA A 169 -8.10 -27.59 2.16
C ALA A 169 -8.94 -27.88 0.88
N SER A 170 -9.49 -26.84 0.25
CA SER A 170 -10.24 -26.97 -1.01
C SER A 170 -9.37 -27.48 -2.16
N ILE A 171 -8.12 -27.01 -2.25
CA ILE A 171 -7.17 -27.46 -3.28
C ILE A 171 -6.89 -28.96 -3.12
N LEU A 172 -6.62 -29.44 -1.89
CA LEU A 172 -6.38 -30.86 -1.61
C LEU A 172 -7.50 -31.80 -2.08
N LEU A 173 -8.75 -31.33 -2.08
CA LEU A 173 -9.94 -32.10 -2.47
C LEU A 173 -10.29 -32.00 -3.95
N SER A 174 -9.97 -30.86 -4.57
CA SER A 174 -10.37 -30.52 -5.94
C SER A 174 -9.50 -31.19 -7.01
N MET A 175 -8.41 -31.86 -6.62
CA MET A 175 -7.51 -32.52 -7.55
C MET A 175 -8.14 -33.78 -8.17
N LYS A 176 -7.84 -34.04 -9.46
CA LYS A 176 -8.28 -35.27 -10.16
C LYS A 176 -7.86 -36.55 -9.45
N THR A 177 -6.70 -36.53 -8.81
CA THR A 177 -6.20 -37.59 -7.93
C THR A 177 -5.84 -36.93 -6.58
N PRO A 178 -6.78 -36.85 -5.62
CA PRO A 178 -6.55 -36.14 -4.38
C PRO A 178 -5.51 -36.84 -3.50
N LEU A 179 -4.74 -36.06 -2.74
CA LEU A 179 -3.73 -36.59 -1.83
C LEU A 179 -4.36 -37.36 -0.65
N LEU A 180 -5.53 -36.89 -0.21
CA LEU A 180 -6.33 -37.50 0.86
C LEU A 180 -7.76 -37.69 0.37
N SER A 181 -8.44 -38.73 0.86
CA SER A 181 -9.87 -38.85 0.64
C SER A 181 -10.65 -37.74 1.37
N LYS A 182 -11.86 -37.48 0.86
CA LYS A 182 -12.84 -36.59 1.51
C LYS A 182 -13.14 -37.05 2.95
N ASP A 183 -13.28 -38.35 3.15
CA ASP A 183 -13.52 -38.97 4.46
C ASP A 183 -12.38 -38.67 5.44
N CYS A 184 -11.13 -38.74 4.96
CA CYS A 184 -9.94 -38.44 5.77
C CYS A 184 -9.87 -36.97 6.18
N ILE A 185 -10.13 -36.05 5.25
CA ILE A 185 -10.16 -34.63 5.57
C ILE A 185 -11.29 -34.32 6.57
N TYR A 186 -12.50 -34.84 6.39
CA TYR A 186 -13.57 -34.68 7.38
C TYR A 186 -13.23 -35.26 8.74
N ALA A 187 -12.59 -36.42 8.77
CA ALA A 187 -12.17 -37.03 10.02
C ALA A 187 -11.15 -36.17 10.77
N MET A 188 -10.21 -35.52 10.06
CA MET A 188 -9.24 -34.58 10.63
C MET A 188 -9.92 -33.32 11.17
N LEU A 189 -10.92 -32.79 10.48
CA LEU A 189 -11.62 -31.56 10.88
C LEU A 189 -12.54 -31.77 12.08
N MET A 190 -13.12 -32.97 12.19
CA MET A 190 -13.91 -33.35 13.35
C MET A 190 -13.08 -33.79 14.56
N VAL A 191 -11.76 -33.65 14.52
CA VAL A 191 -10.94 -33.65 15.74
C VAL A 191 -11.04 -32.25 16.34
N ASP A 192 -11.62 -32.16 17.54
CA ASP A 192 -11.75 -30.89 18.29
C ASP A 192 -12.49 -29.76 17.51
N PRO A 193 -13.68 -30.02 16.92
CA PRO A 193 -14.33 -29.11 15.97
C PRO A 193 -14.82 -27.80 16.61
N TRP A 194 -15.00 -27.76 17.93
CA TRP A 194 -15.39 -26.59 18.70
C TRP A 194 -14.21 -25.65 19.05
N ASN A 195 -12.98 -26.02 18.71
CA ASN A 195 -11.79 -25.15 18.78
C ASN A 195 -11.25 -24.91 17.36
N PRO A 196 -11.87 -23.99 16.59
CA PRO A 196 -11.55 -23.77 15.18
C PRO A 196 -10.14 -23.20 14.96
N ILE A 197 -9.68 -22.38 15.90
CA ILE A 197 -8.32 -21.83 15.96
C ILE A 197 -7.56 -22.44 17.13
N TYR A 198 -6.25 -22.67 16.95
CA TYR A 198 -5.39 -23.21 17.99
C TYR A 198 -5.92 -24.51 18.61
N SER A 199 -6.41 -25.44 17.79
CA SER A 199 -6.66 -26.81 18.23
C SER A 199 -5.33 -27.56 18.28
N TRP A 200 -4.75 -27.72 19.47
CA TRP A 200 -3.55 -28.51 19.67
C TRP A 200 -3.77 -30.00 19.32
N LYS A 201 -5.01 -30.50 19.46
CA LYS A 201 -5.39 -31.88 19.15
C LYS A 201 -5.21 -32.19 17.66
N ARG A 202 -5.62 -31.27 16.77
CA ARG A 202 -5.28 -31.33 15.34
C ARG A 202 -3.78 -31.09 15.10
N GLY A 203 -3.18 -30.14 15.81
CA GLY A 203 -1.78 -29.78 15.63
C GLY A 203 -0.80 -30.93 15.90
N VAL A 204 -1.03 -31.76 16.92
CA VAL A 204 -0.17 -32.93 17.21
C VAL A 204 -0.23 -33.98 16.10
N LEU A 205 -1.31 -34.07 15.32
CA LEU A 205 -1.41 -35.03 14.22
C LEU A 205 -0.41 -34.75 13.10
N MET A 206 0.14 -33.52 13.01
CA MET A 206 1.18 -33.16 12.05
C MET A 206 2.45 -34.02 12.19
N GLN A 207 2.71 -34.60 13.36
CA GLN A 207 3.88 -35.48 13.56
C GLN A 207 3.81 -36.78 12.74
N TYR A 208 2.60 -37.21 12.36
CA TYR A 208 2.37 -38.45 11.61
C TYR A 208 2.32 -38.22 10.09
N VAL A 209 2.39 -36.97 9.64
CA VAL A 209 2.37 -36.62 8.21
C VAL A 209 3.77 -36.84 7.62
N PRO A 210 3.95 -37.64 6.56
CA PRO A 210 5.25 -37.81 5.92
C PRO A 210 5.65 -36.57 5.10
N ASP A 211 6.96 -36.36 4.88
CA ASP A 211 7.46 -35.25 4.04
C ASP A 211 7.17 -35.45 2.54
N ILE A 212 7.03 -36.72 2.13
CA ILE A 212 6.89 -37.14 0.73
C ILE A 212 5.79 -38.20 0.63
N THR A 213 4.97 -38.13 -0.43
CA THR A 213 4.02 -39.17 -0.81
C THR A 213 4.20 -39.59 -2.26
N HIS A 214 3.80 -40.82 -2.56
CA HIS A 214 3.97 -41.46 -3.84
C HIS A 214 2.63 -41.92 -4.42
N LEU A 215 2.47 -41.72 -5.72
CA LEU A 215 1.45 -42.38 -6.52
C LEU A 215 2.04 -43.70 -7.05
N PRO A 216 1.37 -44.84 -6.90
CA PRO A 216 1.92 -46.13 -7.32
C PRO A 216 1.99 -46.23 -8.86
N GLY A 217 3.21 -46.38 -9.39
CA GLY A 217 3.46 -46.50 -10.83
C GLY A 217 3.41 -45.16 -11.58
N ASN A 218 3.45 -45.22 -12.92
CA ASN A 218 3.23 -44.04 -13.75
C ASN A 218 1.75 -43.63 -13.69
N PHE A 219 1.47 -42.32 -13.73
CA PHE A 219 0.10 -41.82 -13.76
C PHE A 219 -0.62 -42.32 -15.03
N ASP A 220 -1.72 -43.05 -14.84
CA ASP A 220 -2.63 -43.48 -15.89
C ASP A 220 -4.01 -42.84 -15.69
N PRO A 221 -4.41 -41.87 -16.52
CA PRO A 221 -5.70 -41.21 -16.42
C PRO A 221 -6.89 -42.15 -16.71
N LYS A 222 -6.65 -43.38 -17.19
CA LYS A 222 -7.67 -44.40 -17.46
C LYS A 222 -7.71 -45.52 -16.41
N ALA A 223 -6.90 -45.45 -15.35
CA ALA A 223 -6.90 -46.43 -14.29
C ALA A 223 -8.29 -46.53 -13.63
N SER A 224 -8.80 -47.76 -13.50
CA SER A 224 -10.06 -48.06 -12.80
C SER A 224 -9.82 -49.22 -11.82
N PRO A 225 -9.86 -48.98 -10.49
CA PRO A 225 -10.18 -47.71 -9.84
C PRO A 225 -9.06 -46.66 -10.04
N PRO A 226 -9.36 -45.35 -9.85
CA PRO A 226 -8.35 -44.30 -9.90
C PRO A 226 -7.18 -44.63 -8.97
N GLN A 227 -5.95 -44.43 -9.45
CA GLN A 227 -4.75 -44.55 -8.62
C GLN A 227 -4.87 -43.60 -7.41
N LYS A 228 -4.38 -44.04 -6.24
CA LYS A 228 -4.42 -43.26 -4.99
C LYS A 228 -3.02 -43.07 -4.46
N TYR A 229 -2.76 -41.89 -3.89
CA TYR A 229 -1.52 -41.64 -3.17
C TYR A 229 -1.44 -42.50 -1.90
N ASP A 230 -0.23 -42.86 -1.51
CA ASP A 230 0.02 -43.65 -0.30
C ASP A 230 -0.04 -42.84 1.01
N LEU A 231 -0.28 -41.52 0.91
CA LEU A 231 -0.29 -40.58 2.03
C LEU A 231 -1.25 -40.98 3.15
N GLU A 232 -2.52 -41.20 2.81
CA GLU A 232 -3.57 -41.52 3.80
C GLU A 232 -3.24 -42.81 4.54
N ALA A 233 -2.80 -43.84 3.82
CA ALA A 233 -2.41 -45.12 4.41
C ALA A 233 -1.18 -44.97 5.32
N LYS A 234 -0.20 -44.15 4.93
CA LYS A 234 0.99 -43.84 5.75
C LYS A 234 0.61 -43.11 7.04
N ILE A 235 -0.27 -42.10 6.97
CA ILE A 235 -0.75 -41.36 8.15
C ILE A 235 -1.52 -42.31 9.07
N GLU A 236 -2.47 -43.08 8.54
CA GLU A 236 -3.27 -44.03 9.33
C GLU A 236 -2.40 -45.07 10.02
N ALA A 237 -1.44 -45.67 9.31
CA ALA A 237 -0.51 -46.63 9.88
C ALA A 237 0.35 -45.98 10.99
N ALA A 238 0.92 -44.80 10.74
CA ALA A 238 1.74 -44.09 11.71
C ALA A 238 0.96 -43.74 12.99
N VAL A 239 -0.29 -43.30 12.85
CA VAL A 239 -1.18 -43.00 13.99
C VAL A 239 -1.50 -44.28 14.77
N ARG A 240 -1.91 -45.37 14.10
CA ARG A 240 -2.25 -46.65 14.77
C ARG A 240 -1.05 -47.30 15.47
N GLU A 241 0.15 -47.08 14.95
CA GLU A 241 1.38 -47.59 15.55
C GLU A 241 1.86 -46.78 16.75
N SER A 242 1.40 -45.54 16.90
CA SER A 242 1.80 -44.63 17.97
C SER A 242 1.49 -45.20 19.37
N PRO A 243 2.36 -44.93 20.37
CA PRO A 243 2.07 -45.28 21.76
C PRO A 243 0.79 -44.62 22.28
N ARG A 244 0.52 -43.38 21.86
CA ARG A 244 -0.67 -42.59 22.24
C ARG A 244 -1.95 -43.26 21.78
N PHE A 245 -2.02 -43.70 20.52
CA PHE A 245 -3.15 -44.48 20.03
C PHE A 245 -3.32 -45.80 20.79
N LYS A 246 -2.24 -46.50 21.15
CA LYS A 246 -2.34 -47.82 21.82
C LYS A 246 -2.75 -47.72 23.27
N ASN A 247 -2.24 -46.72 24.00
CA ASN A 247 -2.28 -46.70 25.47
C ASN A 247 -3.27 -45.70 26.05
N GLU A 248 -3.69 -44.66 25.31
CA GLU A 248 -4.59 -43.62 25.81
C GLU A 248 -5.96 -43.71 25.15
N THR A 249 -7.05 -43.66 25.91
CA THR A 249 -8.42 -43.82 25.39
C THR A 249 -8.98 -42.56 24.75
N ASP A 250 -8.54 -41.39 25.21
CA ASP A 250 -9.11 -40.07 24.86
C ASP A 250 -8.11 -39.23 24.05
N SER A 251 -7.20 -39.90 23.34
CA SER A 251 -6.15 -39.24 22.57
C SER A 251 -6.66 -38.68 21.23
N PRO A 252 -6.10 -37.55 20.74
CA PRO A 252 -6.44 -37.02 19.41
C PRO A 252 -6.24 -38.04 18.28
N GLU A 253 -5.26 -38.92 18.44
CA GLU A 253 -4.98 -40.04 17.55
C GLU A 253 -6.16 -41.02 17.45
N ARG A 254 -6.77 -41.38 18.59
CA ARG A 254 -7.95 -42.25 18.62
C ARG A 254 -9.17 -41.54 18.08
N GLU A 255 -9.36 -40.26 18.40
CA GLU A 255 -10.46 -39.44 17.88
C GLU A 255 -10.41 -39.38 16.34
N PHE A 256 -9.23 -39.10 15.76
CA PHE A 256 -9.02 -39.10 14.32
C PHE A 256 -9.39 -40.44 13.67
N ILE A 257 -8.87 -41.55 14.21
CA ILE A 257 -9.14 -42.89 13.67
C ILE A 257 -10.62 -43.28 13.81
N ALA A 258 -11.25 -42.97 14.94
CA ALA A 258 -12.67 -43.22 15.16
C ALA A 258 -13.53 -42.42 14.16
N ASN A 259 -13.24 -41.14 13.98
CA ASN A 259 -13.88 -40.27 12.99
C ASN A 259 -13.71 -40.81 11.55
N LEU A 260 -12.51 -41.30 11.21
CA LEU A 260 -12.20 -41.87 9.89
C LEU A 260 -12.97 -43.17 9.62
N GLU A 261 -13.01 -44.06 10.61
CA GLU A 261 -13.77 -45.31 10.51
C GLU A 261 -15.28 -45.06 10.45
N GLU A 262 -15.78 -44.08 11.20
CA GLU A 262 -17.18 -43.67 11.17
C GLU A 262 -17.58 -43.12 9.80
N GLN A 263 -16.76 -42.24 9.21
CA GLN A 263 -16.99 -41.71 7.85
C GLN A 263 -16.99 -42.82 6.79
N ARG A 264 -16.00 -43.73 6.82
CA ARG A 264 -15.90 -44.84 5.87
C ARG A 264 -17.07 -45.83 5.96
N LYS A 265 -17.76 -45.92 7.11
CA LYS A 265 -18.98 -46.73 7.29
C LYS A 265 -20.23 -46.09 6.66
N GLY A 266 -20.16 -44.82 6.24
CA GLY A 266 -21.22 -44.13 5.50
C GLY A 266 -22.41 -43.62 6.34
N ASN A 267 -22.34 -43.68 7.67
CA ASN A 267 -23.41 -43.27 8.61
C ASN A 267 -22.89 -42.28 9.66
N SER A 268 -22.11 -41.27 9.26
CA SER A 268 -21.47 -40.36 10.22
C SER A 268 -22.47 -39.49 10.97
N SER A 269 -22.36 -39.45 12.29
CA SER A 269 -23.15 -38.63 13.20
C SER A 269 -22.63 -37.19 13.33
N PHE A 270 -21.72 -36.75 12.45
CA PHE A 270 -20.98 -35.48 12.59
C PHE A 270 -21.91 -34.27 12.67
N SER A 271 -22.91 -34.21 11.80
CA SER A 271 -23.95 -33.17 11.81
C SER A 271 -24.73 -33.14 13.14
N ASN A 272 -25.12 -34.31 13.64
CA ASN A 272 -25.83 -34.43 14.92
C ASN A 272 -24.95 -34.00 16.10
N ARG A 273 -23.66 -34.35 16.09
CA ARG A 273 -22.70 -33.92 17.12
C ARG A 273 -22.54 -32.40 17.14
N MET A 274 -22.43 -31.77 15.97
CA MET A 274 -22.35 -30.31 15.86
C MET A 274 -23.66 -29.63 16.27
N THR A 275 -24.80 -30.19 15.90
CA THR A 275 -26.13 -29.71 16.31
C THR A 275 -26.27 -29.73 17.83
N ASP A 276 -26.01 -30.89 18.44
CA ASP A 276 -26.09 -31.09 19.90
C ASP A 276 -25.15 -30.14 20.67
N TYR A 277 -23.93 -29.91 20.16
CA TYR A 277 -23.01 -28.93 20.73
C TYR A 277 -23.57 -27.49 20.64
N LEU A 278 -24.02 -27.05 19.46
CA LEU A 278 -24.55 -25.69 19.28
C LEU A 278 -25.83 -25.45 20.08
N GLU A 279 -26.68 -26.46 20.24
CA GLU A 279 -27.86 -26.40 21.11
C GLU A 279 -27.47 -26.22 22.58
N LYS A 280 -26.40 -26.88 23.06
CA LYS A 280 -25.88 -26.67 24.41
C LYS A 280 -25.33 -25.25 24.59
N VAL A 281 -24.57 -24.73 23.62
CA VAL A 281 -24.08 -23.34 23.63
C VAL A 281 -25.26 -22.35 23.67
N ALA A 282 -26.25 -22.53 22.79
CA ALA A 282 -27.46 -21.71 22.76
C ALA A 282 -28.25 -21.79 24.07
N GLY A 283 -28.35 -22.97 24.68
CA GLY A 283 -29.03 -23.19 25.96
C GLY A 283 -28.39 -22.40 27.09
N ARG A 284 -27.06 -22.31 27.14
CA ARG A 284 -26.34 -21.50 28.15
C ARG A 284 -26.60 -20.00 27.99
N LEU A 285 -26.70 -19.52 26.75
CA LEU A 285 -27.01 -18.12 26.44
C LEU A 285 -28.50 -17.77 26.66
N GLY A 286 -29.38 -18.75 26.51
CA GLY A 286 -30.83 -18.58 26.67
C GLY A 286 -31.33 -18.69 28.12
N ASP A 287 -30.57 -19.31 29.02
CA ASP A 287 -30.92 -19.44 30.44
C ASP A 287 -30.56 -18.15 31.22
N PRO A 288 -31.55 -17.41 31.77
CA PRO A 288 -31.30 -16.18 32.53
C PRO A 288 -30.39 -16.37 33.75
N LYS A 289 -30.28 -17.59 34.29
CA LYS A 289 -29.37 -17.90 35.42
C LYS A 289 -27.92 -18.11 34.97
N GLN A 290 -27.69 -18.43 33.70
CA GLN A 290 -26.38 -18.80 33.19
C GLN A 290 -25.80 -17.79 32.20
N VAL A 291 -26.63 -16.95 31.57
CA VAL A 291 -26.22 -16.05 30.48
C VAL A 291 -25.00 -15.18 30.80
N ASN A 292 -24.91 -14.62 32.01
CA ASN A 292 -23.76 -13.80 32.41
C ASN A 292 -22.49 -14.66 32.59
N ALA A 293 -22.62 -15.84 33.21
CA ALA A 293 -21.50 -16.76 33.37
C ALA A 293 -21.02 -17.32 32.03
N ALA A 294 -21.94 -17.64 31.12
CA ALA A 294 -21.63 -18.10 29.77
C ALA A 294 -20.91 -17.02 28.96
N MET A 295 -21.36 -15.76 29.05
CA MET A 295 -20.69 -14.65 28.36
C MET A 295 -19.26 -14.41 28.91
N ILE A 296 -19.08 -14.49 30.23
CA ILE A 296 -17.76 -14.41 30.86
C ILE A 296 -16.87 -15.54 30.35
N ASP A 297 -17.36 -16.78 30.31
CA ASP A 297 -16.60 -17.93 29.80
C ASP A 297 -16.12 -17.70 28.35
N PHE A 298 -17.02 -17.28 27.46
CA PHE A 298 -16.69 -17.07 26.04
C PHE A 298 -15.69 -15.93 25.84
N MET A 299 -15.83 -14.83 26.58
CA MET A 299 -14.84 -13.74 26.53
C MET A 299 -13.49 -14.15 27.15
N THR A 300 -13.50 -14.97 28.20
CA THR A 300 -12.29 -15.52 28.82
C THR A 300 -11.55 -16.44 27.84
N LEU A 301 -12.28 -17.28 27.10
CA LEU A 301 -11.72 -18.12 26.05
C LEU A 301 -11.13 -17.29 24.91
N ALA A 302 -11.81 -16.21 24.48
CA ALA A 302 -11.29 -15.30 23.48
C ALA A 302 -9.95 -14.69 23.93
N GLU A 303 -9.87 -14.21 25.16
CA GLU A 303 -8.61 -13.70 25.73
C GLU A 303 -7.52 -14.77 25.82
N SER A 304 -7.86 -16.01 26.21
CA SER A 304 -6.90 -17.12 26.20
C SER A 304 -6.29 -17.33 24.82
N ARG A 305 -7.11 -17.27 23.75
CA ARG A 305 -6.64 -17.40 22.36
C ARG A 305 -5.77 -16.21 21.95
N ARG A 306 -6.14 -14.97 22.32
CA ARG A 306 -5.30 -13.77 22.11
C ARG A 306 -3.94 -13.91 22.79
N ARG A 307 -3.87 -14.49 23.99
CA ARG A 307 -2.62 -14.72 24.72
C ARG A 307 -1.72 -15.77 24.07
N ILE A 308 -2.28 -16.78 23.41
CA ILE A 308 -1.51 -17.72 22.56
C ILE A 308 -0.92 -16.98 21.35
N TYR A 309 -1.64 -16.02 20.78
CA TYR A 309 -1.24 -15.27 19.59
C TYR A 309 -0.20 -14.16 19.83
N ARG A 310 -0.32 -13.39 20.91
CA ARG A 310 0.52 -12.19 21.16
C ARG A 310 2.05 -12.41 21.09
N PRO A 311 2.62 -13.58 21.40
CA PRO A 311 4.05 -13.85 21.20
C PRO A 311 4.50 -13.96 19.71
N VAL A 312 3.58 -14.06 18.76
CA VAL A 312 3.88 -14.24 17.32
C VAL A 312 4.40 -12.91 16.72
N PRO A 313 5.50 -12.92 15.94
CA PRO A 313 6.16 -11.72 15.39
C PRO A 313 5.42 -11.13 14.18
N LEU A 314 4.13 -10.81 14.32
CA LEU A 314 3.37 -9.99 13.38
C LEU A 314 3.24 -8.58 13.99
N ASP A 315 3.52 -7.53 13.21
CA ASP A 315 3.40 -6.14 13.66
C ASP A 315 1.91 -5.74 13.77
N GLU A 316 1.22 -6.28 14.75
CA GLU A 316 -0.13 -5.87 15.11
C GLU A 316 -0.14 -5.05 16.41
N PHE A 317 -0.05 -3.74 16.18
CA PHE A 317 -0.68 -2.61 16.86
C PHE A 317 -0.99 -2.70 18.37
N ASP A 318 -0.30 -1.87 19.16
CA ASP A 318 -0.93 -1.31 20.36
C ASP A 318 -2.31 -0.75 19.95
N LEU A 319 -3.39 -1.12 20.67
CA LEU A 319 -4.79 -0.69 20.50
C LEU A 319 -5.74 -1.46 19.55
N THR A 320 -5.36 -2.60 18.94
CA THR A 320 -6.31 -3.40 18.11
C THR A 320 -6.89 -4.64 18.80
N LEU A 321 -6.13 -5.28 19.69
CA LEU A 321 -6.58 -6.45 20.44
C LEU A 321 -6.82 -6.11 21.92
N PRO A 322 -8.03 -6.32 22.45
CA PRO A 322 -8.31 -6.06 23.85
C PRO A 322 -7.68 -7.10 24.76
N TRP A 323 -7.30 -6.64 25.95
CA TRP A 323 -6.56 -7.35 26.97
C TRP A 323 -7.37 -7.41 28.26
N ALA A 324 -7.59 -8.60 28.80
CA ALA A 324 -8.25 -8.75 30.10
C ALA A 324 -7.24 -8.52 31.21
N THR A 325 -7.41 -7.44 31.97
CA THR A 325 -6.53 -7.15 33.12
C THR A 325 -6.86 -8.01 34.34
N ASN A 326 -8.09 -8.55 34.42
CA ASN A 326 -8.51 -9.53 35.41
C ASN A 326 -8.62 -10.93 34.78
N TYR A 327 -7.47 -11.56 34.52
CA TYR A 327 -7.37 -12.91 33.96
C TYR A 327 -6.58 -13.82 34.91
N ASN A 328 -7.26 -14.79 35.53
CA ASN A 328 -6.71 -15.64 36.59
C ASN A 328 -6.61 -17.12 36.16
N HIS A 329 -5.98 -17.38 35.02
CA HIS A 329 -5.73 -18.74 34.53
C HIS A 329 -4.26 -18.94 34.17
N ASP A 330 -3.63 -19.96 34.75
CA ASP A 330 -2.21 -20.27 34.54
C ASP A 330 -1.95 -21.11 33.28
N ALA A 331 -3.01 -21.71 32.72
CA ALA A 331 -2.97 -22.51 31.50
C ALA A 331 -3.88 -21.91 30.42
N PRO A 332 -3.55 -22.08 29.13
CA PRO A 332 -4.48 -21.82 28.04
C PRO A 332 -5.77 -22.60 28.20
N LEU A 333 -6.87 -22.05 27.70
CA LEU A 333 -8.22 -22.59 27.77
C LEU A 333 -8.69 -23.09 26.40
N GLU A 334 -9.53 -24.12 26.41
CA GLU A 334 -10.21 -24.70 25.26
C GLU A 334 -11.72 -24.81 25.51
N MET A 335 -12.51 -24.75 24.44
CA MET A 335 -13.94 -25.05 24.47
C MET A 335 -14.17 -26.56 24.63
N ARG A 336 -15.25 -26.94 25.30
CA ARG A 336 -15.71 -28.33 25.48
C ARG A 336 -16.96 -28.64 24.66
N PRO A 337 -17.24 -29.93 24.40
CA PRO A 337 -18.47 -30.36 23.69
C PRO A 337 -19.79 -29.98 24.38
N ASP A 338 -19.77 -29.61 25.65
CA ASP A 338 -20.94 -29.15 26.39
C ASP A 338 -21.12 -27.61 26.37
N GLY A 339 -20.29 -26.90 25.61
CA GLY A 339 -20.30 -25.44 25.53
C GLY A 339 -19.67 -24.75 26.73
N THR A 340 -18.98 -25.48 27.61
CA THR A 340 -18.16 -24.92 28.71
C THR A 340 -16.69 -24.78 28.31
N ILE A 341 -15.89 -24.10 29.14
CA ILE A 341 -14.45 -23.93 28.90
C ILE A 341 -13.63 -24.70 29.93
N SER A 342 -12.43 -25.15 29.57
CA SER A 342 -11.48 -25.75 30.51
C SER A 342 -10.04 -25.49 30.15
N ALA A 343 -9.13 -25.68 31.10
CA ALA A 343 -7.70 -25.66 30.82
C ALA A 343 -7.31 -26.78 29.83
N ILE A 344 -6.41 -26.45 28.90
CA ILE A 344 -5.80 -27.39 27.96
C ILE A 344 -4.97 -28.43 28.72
N ALA A 345 -4.99 -29.67 28.24
CA ALA A 345 -4.20 -30.77 28.81
C ALA A 345 -2.68 -30.49 28.75
N PRO A 346 -1.86 -31.07 29.65
CA PRO A 346 -0.41 -30.85 29.68
C PRO A 346 0.31 -31.04 28.33
N ARG A 347 -0.12 -32.03 27.54
CA ARG A 347 0.38 -32.27 26.18
C ARG A 347 0.11 -31.11 25.23
N GLY A 348 -1.09 -30.53 25.26
CA GLY A 348 -1.45 -29.37 24.45
C GLY A 348 -0.76 -28.09 24.91
N VAL A 349 -0.60 -27.95 26.22
CA VAL A 349 0.23 -26.92 26.86
C VAL A 349 1.67 -27.03 26.29
N LYS A 350 2.31 -28.19 26.39
CA LYS A 350 3.63 -28.44 25.80
C LYS A 350 3.70 -28.10 24.30
N PHE A 351 2.70 -28.51 23.51
CA PHE A 351 2.61 -28.19 22.09
C PHE A 351 2.69 -26.67 21.84
N PHE A 352 1.90 -25.85 22.53
CA PHE A 352 1.95 -24.40 22.36
C PHE A 352 3.25 -23.78 22.84
N ARG A 353 3.87 -24.29 23.91
CA ARG A 353 5.20 -23.85 24.33
C ARG A 353 6.23 -24.08 23.25
N ASP A 354 6.30 -25.30 22.71
CA ASP A 354 7.30 -25.66 21.71
C ASP A 354 7.07 -24.86 20.41
N TRP A 355 5.81 -24.70 20.02
CA TRP A 355 5.42 -23.89 18.87
C TRP A 355 5.76 -22.41 19.05
N ILE A 356 5.30 -21.76 20.13
CA ILE A 356 5.58 -20.34 20.42
C ILE A 356 7.09 -20.11 20.61
N GLY A 357 7.76 -21.00 21.33
CA GLY A 357 9.20 -20.91 21.57
C GLY A 357 10.03 -21.03 20.28
N SER A 358 9.56 -21.81 19.29
CA SER A 358 10.26 -21.93 18.02
C SER A 358 10.14 -20.67 17.15
N LEU A 359 9.02 -19.94 17.25
CA LEU A 359 8.79 -18.68 16.54
C LEU A 359 9.77 -17.55 16.91
N ALA A 360 10.41 -17.64 18.08
CA ALA A 360 11.44 -16.69 18.52
C ALA A 360 12.84 -16.97 17.93
N SER A 361 13.01 -18.08 17.20
CA SER A 361 14.29 -18.50 16.63
C SER A 361 14.43 -18.09 15.15
N SER A 362 15.67 -18.06 14.64
CA SER A 362 15.95 -17.75 13.22
C SER A 362 15.47 -18.83 12.23
N ASN A 363 14.97 -19.97 12.73
CA ASN A 363 14.42 -21.06 11.93
C ASN A 363 13.22 -21.70 12.67
N PRO A 364 12.00 -21.13 12.54
CA PRO A 364 10.84 -21.57 13.29
C PRO A 364 10.49 -23.03 13.00
N GLN A 365 10.53 -23.86 14.04
CA GLN A 365 10.09 -25.25 14.00
C GLN A 365 8.56 -25.26 14.15
N MET A 366 7.85 -25.11 13.04
CA MET A 366 6.37 -25.11 13.00
C MET A 366 5.75 -26.50 13.27
N MET A 367 6.58 -27.53 13.41
CA MET A 367 6.16 -28.93 13.37
C MET A 367 6.44 -29.62 14.70
N PRO A 368 5.47 -30.34 15.28
CA PRO A 368 5.70 -31.10 16.51
C PRO A 368 6.74 -32.19 16.29
N ARG A 369 7.57 -32.43 17.30
CA ARG A 369 8.53 -33.55 17.33
C ARG A 369 7.77 -34.87 17.44
N SER A 370 8.42 -35.96 17.04
CA SER A 370 7.81 -37.29 17.16
C SER A 370 7.71 -37.72 18.63
N ASP A 371 6.66 -38.46 18.99
CA ASP A 371 6.51 -39.05 20.34
C ASP A 371 7.71 -39.93 20.75
N LYS A 372 8.52 -40.40 19.80
CA LYS A 372 9.75 -41.17 20.08
C LYS A 372 10.90 -40.27 20.56
N ASP A 373 10.98 -39.06 20.01
CA ASP A 373 12.03 -38.09 20.31
C ASP A 373 11.68 -37.22 21.53
N ASP A 374 10.40 -37.22 21.92
CA ASP A 374 9.87 -36.36 22.98
C ASP A 374 8.70 -37.03 23.75
N PRO A 375 8.99 -38.05 24.59
CA PRO A 375 7.98 -38.89 25.23
C PRO A 375 7.32 -38.28 26.48
N ASP A 376 7.82 -37.15 26.98
CA ASP A 376 7.37 -36.54 28.24
C ASP A 376 6.47 -35.32 27.97
N ASP A 377 5.30 -35.29 28.60
CA ASP A 377 4.36 -34.16 28.55
C ASP A 377 4.67 -33.10 29.62
N HIS A 378 5.76 -33.27 30.38
CA HIS A 378 6.16 -32.35 31.43
C HIS A 378 6.51 -30.96 30.89
N VAL A 379 6.02 -29.97 31.62
CA VAL A 379 6.06 -28.56 31.27
C VAL A 379 6.56 -27.78 32.50
N ASP A 380 7.87 -27.48 32.56
CA ASP A 380 8.43 -26.61 33.62
C ASP A 380 8.06 -25.14 33.40
N GLY A 381 7.29 -24.52 34.31
CA GLY A 381 6.96 -23.09 34.29
C GLY A 381 5.70 -22.69 33.47
N PRO A 382 5.17 -21.47 33.67
CA PRO A 382 3.94 -21.02 33.01
C PRO A 382 4.14 -20.81 31.49
N ILE A 383 3.15 -21.18 30.68
CA ILE A 383 3.13 -20.91 29.23
C ILE A 383 2.57 -19.52 28.94
N ILE A 384 1.46 -19.20 29.60
CA ILE A 384 0.84 -17.89 29.55
C ILE A 384 1.45 -17.11 30.71
N HIS A 385 2.44 -16.28 30.43
CA HIS A 385 2.87 -15.32 31.43
C HIS A 385 1.71 -14.33 31.66
N ASN A 386 1.25 -14.19 32.91
CA ASN A 386 0.39 -13.07 33.32
C ASN A 386 1.05 -11.69 33.09
N GLN A 387 2.33 -11.68 32.76
CA GLN A 387 3.16 -10.52 32.50
C GLN A 387 3.97 -10.72 31.20
N SER A 388 3.50 -10.09 30.12
CA SER A 388 4.28 -9.66 28.94
C SER A 388 5.49 -10.53 28.53
N THR A 389 5.29 -11.58 27.73
CA THR A 389 6.32 -12.12 26.82
C THR A 389 6.40 -11.33 25.50
N LEU A 390 6.13 -10.02 25.56
CA LEU A 390 6.54 -9.08 24.50
C LEU A 390 8.08 -8.97 24.37
N ALA A 391 8.82 -9.62 25.29
CA ALA A 391 10.26 -9.49 25.51
C ALA A 391 11.20 -10.11 24.45
N ALA A 392 10.70 -10.83 23.43
CA ALA A 392 11.60 -11.44 22.45
C ALA A 392 12.19 -10.44 21.42
N ARG A 393 11.64 -9.23 21.27
CA ARG A 393 12.11 -8.25 20.27
C ARG A 393 12.92 -7.08 20.82
N THR A 394 12.63 -6.57 22.01
CA THR A 394 13.35 -5.40 22.55
C THR A 394 14.82 -5.69 22.84
N ALA A 395 15.17 -6.94 23.19
CA ALA A 395 16.57 -7.34 23.37
C ALA A 395 17.31 -7.57 22.03
N ALA A 396 16.62 -7.98 20.96
CA ALA A 396 17.24 -8.22 19.65
C ALA A 396 17.45 -6.93 18.85
N ILE A 397 16.55 -5.96 18.97
CA ILE A 397 16.68 -4.63 18.34
C ILE A 397 17.71 -3.76 19.09
N GLY A 398 17.83 -3.92 20.41
CA GLY A 398 18.83 -3.23 21.23
C GLY A 398 20.27 -3.71 21.06
N CYS A 399 20.50 -4.91 20.53
CA CYS A 399 21.85 -5.47 20.40
C CYS A 399 22.51 -5.28 19.02
N GLN A 400 21.84 -4.67 18.03
CA GLN A 400 22.44 -4.45 16.70
C GLN A 400 22.85 -2.99 16.41
N SER A 401 22.62 -2.06 17.35
CA SER A 401 22.84 -0.62 17.14
C SER A 401 23.87 0.04 18.07
N SER A 402 24.77 -0.71 18.71
CA SER A 402 25.91 -0.09 19.40
C SER A 402 27.19 -0.94 19.38
N PRO A 403 28.32 -0.42 18.87
CA PRO A 403 29.60 -1.09 18.93
C PRO A 403 30.30 -0.78 20.26
N THR A 404 30.10 -1.61 21.26
CA THR A 404 31.03 -1.70 22.40
C THR A 404 31.42 -3.14 22.64
N LEU A 405 32.56 -3.49 22.05
CA LEU A 405 33.41 -4.61 22.46
C LEU A 405 33.71 -4.51 23.96
N GLN A 406 33.43 -5.59 24.71
CA GLN A 406 34.39 -6.10 25.68
C GLN A 406 34.25 -7.63 25.88
N ASN A 407 35.24 -8.31 25.31
CA ASN A 407 35.91 -9.53 25.81
C ASN A 407 35.16 -10.87 25.80
N ILE A 408 35.25 -11.63 24.70
CA ILE A 408 35.90 -12.97 24.68
C ILE A 408 36.65 -13.21 23.35
N ARG A 409 37.99 -13.13 23.45
CA ARG A 409 39.09 -13.80 22.69
C ARG A 409 39.03 -14.04 21.16
N ARG A 410 39.80 -13.18 20.47
CA ARG A 410 40.85 -13.45 19.44
C ARG A 410 40.68 -14.64 18.48
N GLY A 411 40.49 -14.31 17.20
CA GLY A 411 40.80 -15.18 16.06
C GLY A 411 40.56 -14.54 14.68
N GLN A 412 41.43 -13.61 14.28
CA GLN A 412 41.73 -13.21 12.89
C GLN A 412 40.65 -12.50 12.04
N CYS A 413 40.77 -11.17 11.99
CA CYS A 413 40.44 -10.36 10.81
C CYS A 413 41.76 -10.08 10.06
N PRO A 414 41.77 -9.99 8.73
CA PRO A 414 42.27 -8.74 8.14
C PRO A 414 41.49 -8.32 6.89
N VAL A 415 41.25 -7.01 6.74
CA VAL A 415 41.69 -6.18 5.60
C VAL A 415 40.92 -4.84 5.58
N LEU A 416 41.71 -3.75 5.64
CA LEU A 416 41.46 -2.33 5.28
C LEU A 416 41.05 -1.30 6.36
N SER A 417 42.12 -0.80 6.98
CA SER A 417 42.40 0.63 7.22
C SER A 417 42.22 1.46 5.93
N SER A 418 42.01 2.79 5.86
CA SER A 418 42.27 3.96 6.72
C SER A 418 41.63 5.19 6.03
N ARG A 419 41.13 6.19 6.77
CA ARG A 419 41.56 7.61 6.70
C ARG A 419 40.59 8.57 7.43
N LYS A 420 41.20 9.55 8.08
CA LYS A 420 40.71 10.50 9.10
C LYS A 420 39.77 11.57 8.53
N ARG A 421 38.78 12.02 9.31
CA ARG A 421 38.00 13.26 9.11
C ARG A 421 38.45 14.32 10.12
N ALA A 422 38.72 15.53 9.63
CA ALA A 422 39.08 16.71 10.42
C ALA A 422 37.84 17.33 11.09
N VAL A 423 38.05 17.89 12.28
CA VAL A 423 37.06 18.53 13.15
C VAL A 423 37.06 20.04 12.88
N CYS A 424 35.92 20.63 12.53
CA CYS A 424 35.64 22.06 12.69
C CYS A 424 34.63 22.22 13.84
N ARG A 425 34.97 23.04 14.83
CA ARG A 425 34.13 23.38 16.00
C ARG A 425 33.12 24.48 15.62
N PRO A 426 31.88 24.48 16.14
CA PRO A 426 30.98 25.62 16.04
C PRO A 426 31.29 26.71 17.09
N ASP A 427 31.05 27.95 16.68
CA ASP A 427 31.16 29.22 17.40
C ASP A 427 30.07 29.37 18.49
N PRO A 428 30.37 29.75 19.74
CA PRO A 428 29.43 29.76 20.87
C PRO A 428 28.70 31.10 21.05
N SER A 429 28.31 31.76 19.95
CA SER A 429 27.72 33.11 20.01
C SER A 429 26.23 33.17 19.62
N PHE A 430 25.40 32.27 20.14
CA PHE A 430 23.94 32.46 20.20
C PHE A 430 23.33 31.74 21.42
N THR A 431 23.73 32.16 22.62
CA THR A 431 23.00 31.87 23.87
C THR A 431 22.23 33.12 24.29
N GLN A 432 21.07 33.33 23.65
CA GLN A 432 20.02 34.15 24.27
C GLN A 432 19.24 33.23 25.22
N SER A 433 19.14 33.63 26.48
CA SER A 433 18.42 32.90 27.52
C SER A 433 16.94 32.77 27.16
N ALA A 434 16.50 31.57 26.79
CA ALA A 434 15.08 31.27 26.67
C ALA A 434 14.45 31.36 28.07
N LYS A 435 13.67 32.42 28.31
CA LYS A 435 12.69 32.46 29.39
C LYS A 435 11.84 31.19 29.30
N THR A 436 11.74 30.45 30.39
CA THR A 436 10.81 29.31 30.53
C THR A 436 9.37 29.83 30.43
N VAL A 437 8.80 29.82 29.22
CA VAL A 437 7.41 30.19 28.98
C VAL A 437 6.50 29.17 29.67
N SER A 438 5.49 29.66 30.39
CA SER A 438 4.56 28.84 31.17
C SER A 438 3.14 29.02 30.61
N PRO A 439 2.85 28.48 29.40
CA PRO A 439 1.63 28.81 28.67
C PRO A 439 0.36 28.31 29.37
N THR A 440 -0.74 29.04 29.18
CA THR A 440 -2.08 28.72 29.68
C THR A 440 -3.11 28.74 28.55
N TRP A 441 -4.24 28.04 28.74
CA TRP A 441 -5.34 28.07 27.78
C TRP A 441 -5.84 29.50 27.54
N GLU A 442 -6.08 30.24 28.62
CA GLU A 442 -6.71 31.55 28.59
C GLU A 442 -5.85 32.63 27.91
N HIS A 443 -4.52 32.53 28.02
CA HIS A 443 -3.61 33.55 27.48
C HIS A 443 -2.85 33.12 26.22
N ASP A 444 -2.49 31.84 26.09
CA ASP A 444 -1.48 31.42 25.12
C ASP A 444 -2.01 30.44 24.07
N ILE A 445 -2.95 29.57 24.41
CA ILE A 445 -3.33 28.43 23.54
C ILE A 445 -4.64 28.62 22.82
N LYS A 446 -5.67 29.14 23.49
CA LYS A 446 -6.98 29.37 22.86
C LYS A 446 -6.82 30.18 21.58
N ASP A 447 -6.02 31.24 21.65
CA ASP A 447 -5.78 32.15 20.54
C ASP A 447 -4.98 31.51 19.40
N LEU A 448 -4.22 30.43 19.61
CA LEU A 448 -3.60 29.70 18.50
C LEU A 448 -4.65 29.09 17.57
N PHE A 449 -5.82 28.72 18.09
CA PHE A 449 -6.93 28.18 17.31
C PHE A 449 -7.92 29.25 16.86
N THR A 450 -8.21 30.26 17.71
CA THR A 450 -9.25 31.26 17.43
C THR A 450 -8.74 32.53 16.76
N MET A 451 -7.47 32.86 16.91
CA MET A 451 -6.85 34.10 16.40
C MET A 451 -5.32 33.92 16.21
N PRO A 452 -4.88 32.99 15.33
CA PRO A 452 -3.48 32.57 15.24
C PRO A 452 -2.55 33.76 14.96
N TYR A 453 -1.57 33.98 15.84
CA TYR A 453 -0.74 35.19 15.81
C TYR A 453 0.18 35.28 14.58
N TRP A 454 0.46 34.16 13.91
CA TRP A 454 1.37 34.12 12.76
C TRP A 454 0.69 34.48 11.44
N ILE A 455 -0.61 34.78 11.46
CA ILE A 455 -1.38 35.19 10.27
C ILE A 455 -1.48 36.72 10.21
N GLU A 456 -1.16 37.31 9.07
CA GLU A 456 -1.28 38.76 8.83
C GLU A 456 -2.15 39.02 7.59
N PRO A 457 -2.96 40.10 7.55
CA PRO A 457 -3.18 41.11 8.60
C PRO A 457 -4.18 40.64 9.69
N LEU A 458 -4.35 41.42 10.78
CA LEU A 458 -5.20 41.09 11.93
C LEU A 458 -6.63 40.63 11.55
N GLU A 459 -7.23 41.23 10.53
CA GLU A 459 -8.55 40.86 10.03
C GLU A 459 -8.59 39.42 9.52
N LYS A 460 -7.49 38.94 8.92
CA LYS A 460 -7.34 37.57 8.42
C LYS A 460 -7.23 36.56 9.57
N ARG A 461 -6.60 36.91 10.71
CA ARG A 461 -6.49 36.04 11.90
C ARG A 461 -7.86 35.58 12.39
N VAL A 462 -8.78 36.52 12.57
CA VAL A 462 -10.13 36.26 13.09
C VAL A 462 -10.95 35.43 12.10
N GLN A 463 -10.77 35.66 10.78
CA GLN A 463 -11.43 34.87 9.75
C GLN A 463 -10.93 33.43 9.72
N VAL A 464 -9.61 33.24 9.76
CA VAL A 464 -8.95 31.93 9.76
C VAL A 464 -9.33 31.12 11.00
N GLY A 465 -9.27 31.73 12.19
CA GLY A 465 -9.67 31.03 13.42
C GLY A 465 -11.15 30.66 13.46
N LYS A 466 -12.05 31.56 13.02
CA LYS A 466 -13.48 31.22 12.84
C LYS A 466 -13.70 30.08 11.85
N HIS A 467 -12.93 30.07 10.76
CA HIS A 467 -12.99 29.01 9.77
C HIS A 467 -12.54 27.66 10.35
N TRP A 468 -11.40 27.60 11.06
CA TRP A 468 -10.90 26.36 11.68
C TRP A 468 -11.87 25.82 12.73
N VAL A 469 -12.35 26.67 13.64
CA VAL A 469 -13.36 26.31 14.64
C VAL A 469 -14.64 25.79 13.95
N GLY A 470 -15.09 26.47 12.89
CA GLY A 470 -16.26 26.04 12.12
C GLY A 470 -16.06 24.73 11.37
N ALA A 471 -14.88 24.49 10.79
CA ALA A 471 -14.56 23.27 10.05
C ALA A 471 -14.49 22.04 10.97
N MET A 472 -13.92 22.21 12.17
CA MET A 472 -13.79 21.11 13.13
C MET A 472 -15.09 20.78 13.86
N LYS A 473 -16.05 21.71 13.94
CA LYS A 473 -17.42 21.45 14.46
C LYS A 473 -18.18 20.37 13.68
N HIS A 474 -17.70 19.94 12.52
CA HIS A 474 -18.29 18.85 11.72
C HIS A 474 -17.32 17.69 11.50
N PHE A 475 -16.15 17.74 12.15
CA PHE A 475 -15.09 16.75 12.03
C PHE A 475 -14.91 16.06 13.40
N GLY A 476 -15.56 14.91 13.54
CA GLY A 476 -15.59 14.08 14.74
C GLY A 476 -16.47 12.87 14.46
N ALA A 477 -16.18 11.72 15.05
CA ALA A 477 -17.06 10.57 14.97
C ALA A 477 -18.46 10.95 15.51
N PRO A 478 -19.58 10.46 14.93
CA PRO A 478 -20.88 10.59 15.55
C PRO A 478 -20.84 9.96 16.94
N ILE A 479 -21.06 10.77 17.98
CA ILE A 479 -21.11 10.32 19.36
C ILE A 479 -22.42 9.52 19.56
N PRO A 480 -22.43 8.45 20.37
CA PRO A 480 -23.62 7.63 20.54
C PRO A 480 -24.84 8.39 21.11
N PRO A 481 -26.08 7.97 20.82
CA PRO A 481 -27.31 8.63 21.26
C PRO A 481 -27.51 8.76 22.78
N TRP A 482 -26.69 8.13 23.63
CA TRP A 482 -26.89 8.06 25.08
C TRP A 482 -26.04 9.04 25.91
N THR A 483 -25.19 9.87 25.30
CA THR A 483 -24.53 10.99 25.99
C THR A 483 -25.27 12.28 25.65
N ALA A 484 -26.19 12.70 26.52
CA ALA A 484 -27.09 13.83 26.26
C ALA A 484 -26.39 15.21 26.14
N ASP A 485 -25.09 15.33 26.46
CA ASP A 485 -24.40 16.63 26.57
C ASP A 485 -23.11 16.77 25.72
N ALA A 486 -22.80 15.86 24.79
CA ALA A 486 -21.55 15.91 24.02
C ALA A 486 -21.74 16.58 22.64
N GLU A 487 -21.43 17.87 22.54
CA GLU A 487 -21.33 18.58 21.25
C GLU A 487 -20.04 18.20 20.48
N ASN A 488 -20.03 18.37 19.15
CA ASN A 488 -18.89 18.11 18.24
C ASN A 488 -17.57 18.79 18.70
N LEU A 489 -16.40 18.33 18.21
CA LEU A 489 -15.08 18.89 18.54
C LEU A 489 -15.00 20.41 18.28
N GLY A 490 -15.07 21.19 19.35
CA GLY A 490 -14.93 22.64 19.37
C GLY A 490 -13.51 23.05 19.74
N LEU A 491 -12.76 23.57 18.76
CA LEU A 491 -11.41 24.12 18.99
C LEU A 491 -11.40 25.39 19.86
N ASP A 492 -12.57 25.95 20.17
CA ASP A 492 -12.80 27.07 21.07
C ASP A 492 -13.17 26.64 22.50
N ASN A 493 -13.29 25.34 22.77
CA ASN A 493 -13.66 24.78 24.06
C ASN A 493 -12.46 24.09 24.75
N TYR A 494 -12.12 24.57 25.95
CA TYR A 494 -11.01 24.04 26.75
C TYR A 494 -11.11 22.53 27.00
N ASP A 495 -12.27 22.06 27.47
CA ASP A 495 -12.44 20.67 27.91
C ASP A 495 -12.37 19.69 26.72
N GLN A 496 -12.88 20.12 25.57
CA GLN A 496 -12.83 19.33 24.33
C GLN A 496 -11.41 19.31 23.72
N VAL A 497 -10.71 20.45 23.67
CA VAL A 497 -9.32 20.49 23.18
C VAL A 497 -8.39 19.74 24.11
N LYS A 498 -8.57 19.84 25.43
CA LYS A 498 -7.81 19.07 26.42
C LYS A 498 -7.99 17.57 26.23
N LEU A 499 -9.21 17.09 26.01
CA LEU A 499 -9.53 15.67 25.81
C LEU A 499 -8.80 15.07 24.58
N GLN A 500 -8.60 15.88 23.54
CA GLN A 500 -8.00 15.44 22.27
C GLN A 500 -6.62 16.06 22.02
N ALA A 501 -5.95 16.63 23.03
CA ALA A 501 -4.79 17.50 22.84
C ALA A 501 -3.62 16.81 22.12
N VAL A 502 -3.36 15.53 22.42
CA VAL A 502 -2.31 14.73 21.77
C VAL A 502 -2.67 14.40 20.31
N THR A 503 -3.92 13.99 20.06
CA THR A 503 -4.45 13.76 18.70
C THR A 503 -4.38 15.03 17.86
N ILE A 504 -4.82 16.16 18.42
CA ILE A 504 -4.74 17.49 17.79
C ILE A 504 -3.27 17.83 17.50
N TYR A 505 -2.37 17.62 18.47
CA TYR A 505 -0.95 17.83 18.27
C TYR A 505 -0.39 16.97 17.11
N HIS A 506 -0.70 15.68 17.03
CA HIS A 506 -0.27 14.83 15.91
C HIS A 506 -0.87 15.26 14.57
N HIS A 507 -2.12 15.70 14.54
CA HIS A 507 -2.73 16.20 13.31
C HIS A 507 -2.12 17.53 12.86
N VAL A 508 -1.81 18.42 13.79
CA VAL A 508 -1.14 19.69 13.50
C VAL A 508 0.32 19.45 13.11
N ALA A 509 1.03 18.55 13.79
CA ALA A 509 2.41 18.18 13.49
C ALA A 509 2.54 17.47 12.13
N SER A 510 1.61 16.56 11.80
CA SER A 510 1.51 15.89 10.49
C SER A 510 0.91 16.77 9.39
N ARG A 511 0.55 18.02 9.71
CA ARG A 511 -0.07 18.99 8.78
C ARG A 511 -1.35 18.49 8.12
N SER A 512 -2.03 17.54 8.77
CA SER A 512 -3.42 17.18 8.44
C SER A 512 -4.41 18.17 9.06
N MET A 513 -3.97 18.97 10.03
CA MET A 513 -4.66 20.15 10.55
C MET A 513 -3.73 21.39 10.56
N PRO A 514 -4.28 22.60 10.39
CA PRO A 514 -5.65 22.89 9.96
C PRO A 514 -5.90 22.41 8.53
N ILE A 515 -7.17 22.12 8.20
CA ILE A 515 -7.58 21.81 6.83
C ILE A 515 -7.56 23.12 6.04
N THR A 516 -6.43 23.41 5.40
CA THR A 516 -6.21 24.66 4.68
C THR A 516 -5.50 24.43 3.35
N SER A 517 -5.68 25.36 2.42
CA SER A 517 -4.91 25.47 1.18
C SER A 517 -3.80 26.52 1.25
N ASP A 518 -3.78 27.36 2.30
CA ASP A 518 -2.77 28.39 2.50
C ASP A 518 -1.64 27.83 3.38
N PRO A 519 -0.42 27.62 2.87
CA PRO A 519 0.67 27.06 3.66
C PRO A 519 1.10 27.96 4.82
N THR A 520 0.78 29.25 4.77
CA THR A 520 1.05 30.19 5.87
C THR A 520 0.12 29.97 7.08
N GLU A 521 -0.97 29.22 6.88
CA GLU A 521 -1.92 28.86 7.93
C GLU A 521 -1.46 27.67 8.79
N TYR A 522 -0.50 26.87 8.34
CA TYR A 522 0.06 25.78 9.16
C TYR A 522 0.81 26.31 10.37
N TRP A 523 0.81 25.53 11.44
CA TRP A 523 1.40 25.95 12.70
C TRP A 523 2.92 26.04 12.57
N PRO A 524 3.52 27.21 12.84
CA PRO A 524 4.96 27.35 12.85
C PRO A 524 5.57 26.59 14.04
N GLY A 525 6.87 26.33 13.97
CA GLY A 525 7.56 25.51 14.97
C GLY A 525 7.44 26.06 16.39
N ASP A 526 7.43 27.38 16.57
CA ASP A 526 7.22 28.05 17.85
C ASP A 526 5.80 27.89 18.39
N ALA A 527 4.76 27.95 17.56
CA ALA A 527 3.38 27.67 17.97
C ALA A 527 3.17 26.19 18.32
N LEU A 528 3.78 25.28 17.54
CA LEU A 528 3.83 23.85 17.84
C LEU A 528 4.53 23.59 19.16
N GLU A 529 5.67 24.23 19.40
CA GLU A 529 6.41 24.13 20.65
C GLU A 529 5.64 24.76 21.82
N LEU A 530 4.85 25.82 21.60
CA LEU A 530 3.99 26.43 22.61
C LEU A 530 2.85 25.49 23.01
N LEU A 531 2.18 24.85 22.04
CA LEU A 531 1.16 23.82 22.29
C LEU A 531 1.77 22.57 22.93
N ARG A 532 2.92 22.10 22.44
CA ARG A 532 3.67 21.00 23.05
C ARG A 532 4.05 21.33 24.48
N THR A 533 4.53 22.54 24.74
CA THR A 533 4.90 23.02 26.09
C THR A 533 3.68 23.08 26.99
N TRP A 534 2.53 23.56 26.51
CA TRP A 534 1.29 23.57 27.27
C TRP A 534 0.76 22.18 27.59
N ILE A 535 0.76 21.27 26.60
CA ILE A 535 0.44 19.85 26.78
C ILE A 535 1.37 19.26 27.84
N ASN A 536 2.67 19.55 27.74
CA ASN A 536 3.70 19.10 28.66
C ASN A 536 3.69 19.76 30.04
N GLN A 537 2.89 20.80 30.23
CA GLN A 537 2.67 21.44 31.53
C GLN A 537 1.30 21.06 32.12
N GLY A 538 0.59 20.09 31.53
CA GLY A 538 -0.68 19.57 32.04
C GLY A 538 -1.93 20.27 31.51
N CYS A 539 -1.85 20.88 30.32
CA CYS A 539 -2.95 21.60 29.68
C CYS A 539 -3.58 22.65 30.62
N ARG A 540 -2.74 23.50 31.24
CA ARG A 540 -3.15 24.50 32.24
C ARG A 540 -4.21 25.44 31.69
N LYS A 541 -5.31 25.63 32.40
CA LYS A 541 -6.35 26.58 32.01
C LYS A 541 -5.91 28.02 32.31
N SER A 542 -5.34 28.23 33.50
CA SER A 542 -4.94 29.55 34.04
C SER A 542 -3.61 29.48 34.79
N GLU A 543 -3.08 30.64 35.20
CA GLU A 543 -1.79 30.72 35.90
C GLU A 543 -1.79 30.03 37.28
N SER A 544 -2.96 29.85 37.90
CA SER A 544 -3.09 29.16 39.20
C SER A 544 -2.97 27.64 39.11
N ASP A 545 -2.98 27.07 37.89
CA ASP A 545 -2.89 25.61 37.72
C ASP A 545 -1.45 25.12 37.87
N ASN A 546 -1.27 24.00 38.56
CA ASN A 546 0.04 23.39 38.79
C ASN A 546 0.64 22.85 37.48
N ILE A 547 1.94 23.05 37.28
CA ILE A 547 2.70 22.45 36.18
C ILE A 547 2.91 20.96 36.45
N SER A 548 2.47 20.08 35.54
CA SER A 548 2.78 18.64 35.55
C SER A 548 3.94 18.28 34.62
N ALA A 549 4.42 17.03 34.66
CA ALA A 549 5.58 16.54 33.91
C ALA A 549 5.26 16.34 32.40
N PRO A 550 6.26 16.40 31.49
CA PRO A 550 6.04 16.42 30.05
C PRO A 550 5.28 15.20 29.51
N LEU A 551 4.41 15.38 28.52
CA LEU A 551 3.59 14.36 27.85
C LEU A 551 4.08 14.01 26.42
N VAL A 552 4.87 14.89 25.79
CA VAL A 552 5.31 14.78 24.38
C VAL A 552 6.84 14.90 24.32
N PRO A 553 7.57 13.88 23.82
CA PRO A 553 9.02 13.94 23.64
C PRO A 553 9.46 15.10 22.74
N LEU A 554 10.72 15.52 22.89
CA LEU A 554 11.39 16.39 21.92
C LEU A 554 11.64 15.55 20.65
N GLU A 555 10.73 15.57 19.68
CA GLU A 555 11.15 15.22 18.32
C GLU A 555 12.14 16.29 17.88
N ARG A 556 13.18 15.89 17.13
CA ARG A 556 13.97 16.85 16.36
C ARG A 556 13.07 17.37 15.24
N PHE A 557 12.13 18.24 15.56
CA PHE A 557 11.43 19.03 14.58
C PHE A 557 12.49 19.92 13.94
N ARG A 558 12.99 19.49 12.77
CA ARG A 558 13.47 20.46 11.81
C ARG A 558 12.22 21.26 11.47
N THR A 559 12.18 22.53 11.87
CA THR A 559 11.25 23.49 11.27
C THR A 559 11.36 23.28 9.76
N PRO A 560 10.32 22.78 9.07
CA PRO A 560 10.43 22.62 7.64
C PRO A 560 10.43 24.04 7.09
N LEU A 561 11.61 24.52 6.71
CA LEU A 561 11.71 25.50 5.64
C LEU A 561 10.98 24.85 4.48
N PHE A 562 9.74 25.28 4.21
CA PHE A 562 8.99 24.78 3.07
C PHE A 562 9.88 24.88 1.84
N ARG A 563 10.21 23.73 1.26
CA ARG A 563 11.02 23.70 0.05
C ARG A 563 10.18 24.31 -1.06
N THR A 564 10.54 25.50 -1.52
CA THR A 564 9.85 26.16 -2.62
C THR A 564 10.53 25.77 -3.92
N ARG A 565 9.89 24.90 -4.69
CA ARG A 565 10.34 24.53 -6.03
C ARG A 565 10.03 25.68 -6.98
N LYS A 566 11.07 26.34 -7.48
CA LYS A 566 10.96 27.46 -8.43
C LYS A 566 11.13 26.98 -9.86
N ASP A 567 10.62 27.75 -10.81
CA ASP A 567 11.03 27.61 -12.20
C ASP A 567 12.55 27.81 -12.27
N ILE A 568 13.27 26.91 -12.92
CA ILE A 568 14.73 26.97 -13.04
C ILE A 568 15.20 28.30 -13.67
N ARG A 569 14.35 28.93 -14.49
CA ARG A 569 14.61 30.23 -15.13
C ARG A 569 14.50 31.42 -14.18
N GLU A 570 13.85 31.24 -13.02
CA GLU A 570 13.68 32.26 -11.97
C GLU A 570 14.65 32.07 -10.79
N LEU A 571 15.56 31.08 -10.87
CA LEU A 571 16.62 30.97 -9.89
C LEU A 571 17.58 32.15 -10.01
N THR A 572 17.92 32.74 -8.87
CA THR A 572 19.03 33.68 -8.81
C THR A 572 20.35 32.97 -9.14
N LEU A 573 21.38 33.73 -9.55
CA LEU A 573 22.70 33.15 -9.84
C LEU A 573 23.28 32.39 -8.64
N ILE A 574 22.99 32.85 -7.42
CA ILE A 574 23.41 32.19 -6.17
C ILE A 574 22.68 30.85 -6.00
N GLU A 575 21.35 30.83 -6.13
CA GLU A 575 20.56 29.60 -6.03
C GLU A 575 20.96 28.58 -7.11
N LEU A 576 21.19 29.04 -8.34
CA LEU A 576 21.62 28.17 -9.44
C LEU A 576 23.02 27.61 -9.21
N SER A 577 23.98 28.41 -8.75
CA SER A 577 25.31 27.93 -8.38
C SER A 577 25.22 26.91 -7.24
N GLN A 578 24.41 27.16 -6.21
CA GLN A 578 24.18 26.22 -5.12
C GLN A 578 23.62 24.89 -5.63
N TYR A 579 22.58 24.93 -6.48
CA TYR A 579 22.00 23.73 -7.06
C TYR A 579 23.03 22.91 -7.85
N ARG A 580 23.80 23.57 -8.75
CA ARG A 580 24.89 22.94 -9.50
C ARG A 580 25.95 22.35 -8.57
N ALA A 581 26.37 23.09 -7.55
CA ALA A 581 27.36 22.63 -6.57
C ALA A 581 26.87 21.40 -5.79
N LYS A 582 25.58 21.34 -5.41
CA LYS A 582 24.99 20.17 -4.75
C LYS A 582 24.98 18.94 -5.66
N LEU A 583 24.55 19.09 -6.92
CA LEU A 583 24.61 18.00 -7.90
C LEU A 583 26.05 17.51 -8.11
N ARG A 584 27.01 18.42 -8.23
CA ARG A 584 28.43 18.10 -8.40
C ARG A 584 29.02 17.41 -7.18
N ASN A 585 28.85 17.98 -6.00
CA ASN A 585 29.59 17.60 -4.79
C ASN A 585 28.89 16.51 -3.96
N VAL A 586 27.56 16.52 -3.92
CA VAL A 586 26.76 15.57 -3.13
C VAL A 586 26.41 14.36 -3.98
N LEU A 587 25.83 14.58 -5.16
CA LEU A 587 25.45 13.46 -6.03
C LEU A 587 26.62 12.92 -6.85
N GLY A 588 27.63 13.73 -7.16
CA GLY A 588 28.75 13.28 -7.98
C GLY A 588 28.35 13.04 -9.43
N VAL A 589 27.54 13.93 -10.00
CA VAL A 589 26.95 13.81 -11.36
C VAL A 589 27.97 13.55 -12.48
N GLY A 590 29.18 14.08 -12.35
CA GLY A 590 30.28 13.86 -13.31
C GLY A 590 31.25 12.74 -12.91
N SER A 591 30.81 11.74 -12.14
CA SER A 591 31.67 10.68 -11.60
C SER A 591 30.98 9.32 -11.61
N LEU A 592 31.77 8.26 -11.82
CA LEU A 592 31.30 6.88 -11.68
C LEU A 592 31.32 6.47 -10.20
N LYS A 593 30.54 5.43 -9.85
CA LYS A 593 30.39 4.94 -8.46
C LYS A 593 29.97 6.07 -7.50
N SER A 594 29.13 6.97 -7.98
CA SER A 594 28.61 8.11 -7.25
C SER A 594 27.15 7.90 -6.88
N LYS A 595 26.61 8.74 -5.99
CA LYS A 595 25.19 8.69 -5.65
C LYS A 595 24.30 8.98 -6.86
N TRP A 596 24.78 9.78 -7.83
CA TRP A 596 24.10 9.99 -9.11
C TRP A 596 23.95 8.71 -9.92
N GLN A 597 25.00 7.88 -9.98
CA GLN A 597 24.91 6.58 -10.66
C GLN A 597 23.95 5.65 -9.91
N GLU A 598 23.99 5.60 -8.57
CA GLU A 598 23.03 4.82 -7.78
C GLU A 598 21.57 5.29 -7.99
N LEU A 599 21.34 6.60 -8.09
CA LEU A 599 20.00 7.17 -8.35
C LEU A 599 19.52 6.87 -9.76
N GLY A 600 20.40 7.00 -10.76
CA GLY A 600 20.13 6.54 -12.11
C GLY A 600 19.80 5.04 -12.13
N GLU A 601 20.55 4.24 -11.38
CA GLU A 601 20.32 2.79 -11.20
C GLU A 601 19.04 2.46 -10.45
N LEU A 602 18.57 3.33 -9.56
CA LEU A 602 17.28 3.20 -8.88
C LEU A 602 16.10 3.34 -9.85
N GLN A 603 16.24 4.26 -10.82
CA GLN A 603 15.31 4.37 -11.95
C GLN A 603 15.48 3.21 -12.93
N LEU A 604 16.72 2.75 -13.11
CA LEU A 604 17.07 1.80 -14.14
C LEU A 604 16.29 0.51 -14.06
N THR A 605 16.09 0.01 -15.26
CA THR A 605 15.93 -1.39 -15.52
C THR A 605 17.29 -2.13 -15.41
N GLY A 606 17.76 -2.44 -14.18
CA GLY A 606 19.05 -3.11 -13.92
C GLY A 606 19.05 -4.22 -12.84
N ALA A 607 20.00 -5.17 -12.98
CA ALA A 607 20.03 -6.57 -12.53
C ALA A 607 19.38 -6.99 -11.19
N ASP A 608 19.34 -6.15 -10.15
CA ASP A 608 18.91 -6.55 -8.79
C ASP A 608 17.95 -5.54 -8.09
N ALA A 609 17.54 -4.45 -8.75
CA ALA A 609 16.64 -3.45 -8.16
C ALA A 609 15.91 -2.66 -9.26
N TRP A 610 14.62 -2.94 -9.43
CA TRP A 610 13.78 -2.39 -10.51
C TRP A 610 12.59 -1.68 -9.84
N TRP A 611 12.53 -0.35 -9.81
CA TRP A 611 11.52 0.33 -8.98
C TRP A 611 10.63 1.31 -9.72
N CYS A 612 11.10 1.92 -10.81
CA CYS A 612 10.29 2.91 -11.50
C CYS A 612 9.04 2.29 -12.13
N LEU A 613 7.90 2.93 -11.90
CA LEU A 613 6.58 2.48 -12.32
C LEU A 613 6.11 3.29 -13.54
N HIS A 614 5.80 2.60 -14.64
CA HIS A 614 5.24 3.15 -15.86
C HIS A 614 4.02 2.31 -16.27
N TYR A 615 3.09 2.91 -17.00
CA TYR A 615 1.86 2.31 -17.47
C TYR A 615 0.90 1.89 -16.34
N GLN A 616 0.93 2.58 -15.19
CA GLN A 616 0.09 2.30 -14.02
C GLN A 616 -0.22 3.55 -13.17
N GLU A 617 -1.25 3.48 -12.31
CA GLU A 617 -1.71 4.61 -11.45
C GLU A 617 -0.59 5.20 -10.60
N ALA A 618 0.32 4.34 -10.12
CA ALA A 618 1.40 4.72 -9.23
C ALA A 618 2.53 5.49 -9.91
N THR A 619 2.53 5.65 -11.24
CA THR A 619 3.63 6.28 -12.01
C THR A 619 4.02 7.64 -11.45
N PHE A 620 3.08 8.60 -11.35
CA PHE A 620 3.42 9.95 -10.89
C PHE A 620 3.66 10.03 -9.38
N PHE A 621 3.06 9.14 -8.58
CA PHE A 621 3.34 9.03 -7.16
C PHE A 621 4.76 8.53 -6.88
N TRP A 622 5.24 7.56 -7.65
CA TRP A 622 6.60 7.05 -7.53
C TRP A 622 7.63 8.13 -7.88
N HIS A 623 7.41 8.86 -8.99
CA HIS A 623 8.30 9.96 -9.39
C HIS A 623 8.29 11.11 -8.36
N ARG A 624 7.15 11.38 -7.72
CA ARG A 624 7.06 12.32 -6.58
C ARG A 624 7.96 11.88 -5.41
N CYS A 625 7.93 10.60 -5.02
CA CYS A 625 8.84 10.05 -4.00
C CYS A 625 10.31 10.17 -4.42
N TYR A 626 10.63 9.86 -5.67
CA TYR A 626 11.99 9.99 -6.21
C TYR A 626 12.52 11.42 -6.06
N LEU A 627 11.73 12.43 -6.46
CA LEU A 627 12.10 13.82 -6.30
C LEU A 627 12.31 14.19 -4.83
N LYS A 628 11.39 13.80 -3.93
CA LYS A 628 11.51 14.06 -2.49
C LYS A 628 12.80 13.46 -1.90
N TYR A 629 13.12 12.23 -2.27
CA TYR A 629 14.32 11.56 -1.79
C TYR A 629 15.60 12.24 -2.32
N VAL A 630 15.63 12.64 -3.59
CA VAL A 630 16.76 13.39 -4.15
C VAL A 630 16.93 14.74 -3.44
N GLU A 631 15.84 15.46 -3.18
CA GLU A 631 15.85 16.71 -2.42
C GLU A 631 16.40 16.50 -1.00
N GLU A 632 16.10 15.37 -0.35
CA GLU A 632 16.64 15.03 0.96
C GLU A 632 18.15 14.81 0.93
N LEU A 633 18.66 14.15 -0.11
CA LEU A 633 20.10 13.96 -0.29
C LEU A 633 20.84 15.29 -0.50
N ILE A 634 20.32 16.17 -1.37
CA ILE A 634 21.01 17.42 -1.71
C ILE A 634 20.71 18.58 -0.75
N ASP A 635 19.67 18.44 0.07
CA ASP A 635 19.13 19.49 0.93
C ASP A 635 18.91 20.80 0.18
N PHE A 636 18.18 20.72 -0.93
CA PHE A 636 17.86 21.83 -1.81
C PHE A 636 16.61 21.49 -2.64
N PRO A 637 15.65 22.42 -2.83
CA PRO A 637 14.46 22.17 -3.66
C PRO A 637 14.84 21.97 -5.13
N ILE A 638 14.39 20.88 -5.76
CA ILE A 638 14.65 20.66 -7.19
C ILE A 638 13.84 21.71 -7.99
N PRO A 639 14.48 22.56 -8.80
CA PRO A 639 13.77 23.52 -9.62
C PRO A 639 13.06 22.81 -10.77
N TYR A 640 11.82 23.21 -11.07
CA TYR A 640 11.07 22.69 -12.20
C TYR A 640 11.41 23.44 -13.49
N TRP A 641 11.26 22.79 -14.65
CA TRP A 641 11.32 23.46 -15.94
C TRP A 641 9.93 23.49 -16.57
N ASN A 642 9.37 24.70 -16.74
CA ASN A 642 8.03 24.85 -17.31
C ASN A 642 7.99 24.67 -18.84
N GLY A 643 7.99 23.43 -19.31
CA GLY A 643 7.69 23.09 -20.71
C GLY A 643 6.23 23.34 -21.12
N PHE A 644 5.34 23.64 -20.17
CA PHE A 644 3.91 23.89 -20.39
C PHE A 644 3.56 25.39 -20.51
N ALA A 645 4.57 26.26 -20.49
CA ALA A 645 4.40 27.69 -20.73
C ALA A 645 3.85 27.95 -22.13
N ALA A 646 2.89 28.89 -22.27
CA ALA A 646 2.32 29.27 -23.57
C ALA A 646 3.41 29.67 -24.58
N ASP A 647 4.41 30.40 -24.09
CA ASP A 647 5.55 30.86 -24.89
C ASP A 647 6.52 29.74 -25.30
N ALA A 648 6.48 28.57 -24.67
CA ALA A 648 7.39 27.47 -24.98
C ALA A 648 7.11 26.85 -26.36
N ALA A 649 5.88 27.00 -26.88
CA ALA A 649 5.49 26.54 -28.20
C ALA A 649 5.77 27.56 -29.33
N ASN A 650 6.26 28.77 -29.00
CA ASN A 650 6.64 29.78 -29.97
C ASN A 650 8.14 29.66 -30.33
N PRO A 651 8.53 29.28 -31.57
CA PRO A 651 9.93 29.13 -31.97
C PRO A 651 10.80 30.39 -31.86
N ASP A 652 10.16 31.55 -31.72
CA ASP A 652 10.81 32.86 -31.53
C ASP A 652 10.97 33.28 -30.07
N SER A 653 10.36 32.55 -29.14
CA SER A 653 10.41 32.87 -27.72
C SER A 653 11.73 32.48 -27.07
N ARG A 654 12.15 33.25 -26.06
CA ARG A 654 13.25 32.87 -25.14
C ARG A 654 12.92 31.64 -24.29
N TYR A 655 11.64 31.27 -24.17
CA TYR A 655 11.17 30.10 -23.41
C TYR A 655 11.13 28.83 -24.26
N ALA A 656 11.37 28.93 -25.57
CA ALA A 656 11.41 27.78 -26.47
C ALA A 656 12.69 26.95 -26.27
N GLY A 657 12.55 25.63 -26.40
CA GLY A 657 13.66 24.69 -26.32
C GLY A 657 14.18 24.48 -24.90
N ILE A 658 15.30 23.78 -24.80
CA ILE A 658 15.97 23.49 -23.52
C ILE A 658 16.53 24.80 -22.94
N PRO A 659 16.32 25.11 -21.65
CA PRO A 659 16.92 26.27 -21.00
C PRO A 659 18.45 26.27 -21.13
N GLU A 660 19.03 27.43 -21.43
CA GLU A 660 20.48 27.61 -21.65
C GLU A 660 21.33 27.10 -20.48
N ILE A 661 20.79 27.14 -19.26
CA ILE A 661 21.36 26.62 -18.02
C ILE A 661 21.80 25.14 -18.13
N PHE A 662 21.13 24.35 -18.97
CA PHE A 662 21.46 22.95 -19.25
C PHE A 662 22.45 22.80 -20.42
N LEU A 663 22.73 23.85 -21.19
CA LEU A 663 23.52 23.86 -22.41
C LEU A 663 24.89 24.54 -22.26
N GLU A 664 25.09 25.33 -21.20
CA GLU A 664 26.37 25.93 -20.84
C GLU A 664 27.44 24.86 -20.53
N ASP A 665 28.65 25.02 -21.08
CA ASP A 665 29.76 24.09 -20.84
C ASP A 665 30.36 24.20 -19.44
N THR A 666 30.46 25.44 -18.96
CA THR A 666 31.04 25.78 -17.66
C THR A 666 30.16 26.81 -16.96
N TYR A 667 30.38 26.96 -15.66
CA TYR A 667 29.80 28.03 -14.86
C TYR A 667 30.80 28.47 -13.79
N THR A 668 30.62 29.68 -13.27
CA THR A 668 31.50 30.26 -12.26
C THR A 668 30.75 30.34 -10.94
N ASP A 669 31.32 29.75 -9.89
CA ASP A 669 30.80 29.86 -8.52
C ASP A 669 31.00 31.31 -8.00
N PRO A 670 30.24 31.78 -6.98
CA PRO A 670 30.38 33.13 -6.44
C PRO A 670 31.77 33.51 -5.92
N ASP A 671 32.62 32.52 -5.65
CA ASP A 671 34.02 32.68 -5.25
C ASP A 671 34.98 32.93 -6.43
N GLY A 672 34.46 32.93 -7.67
CA GLY A 672 35.22 33.11 -8.91
C GLY A 672 35.76 31.81 -9.53
N THR A 673 35.57 30.66 -8.89
CA THR A 673 36.05 29.37 -9.40
C THR A 673 35.18 28.89 -10.57
N THR A 674 35.81 28.52 -11.68
CA THR A 674 35.09 28.01 -12.87
C THR A 674 35.08 26.49 -12.89
N HIS A 675 33.90 25.91 -13.10
CA HIS A 675 33.66 24.48 -13.08
C HIS A 675 32.92 24.02 -14.33
N LYS A 676 33.10 22.74 -14.68
CA LYS A 676 32.27 22.08 -15.70
C LYS A 676 30.82 22.03 -15.21
N ASN A 677 29.87 22.39 -16.07
CA ASN A 677 28.46 22.44 -15.68
C ASN A 677 27.89 21.02 -15.49
N PRO A 678 27.50 20.61 -14.27
CA PRO A 678 26.96 19.28 -14.01
C PRO A 678 25.61 19.06 -14.70
N LEU A 679 24.88 20.12 -15.03
CA LEU A 679 23.60 20.05 -15.74
C LEU A 679 23.76 19.72 -17.23
N ARG A 680 24.95 19.91 -17.80
CA ARG A 680 25.26 19.54 -19.19
C ARG A 680 26.09 18.27 -19.26
N TRP A 681 27.08 18.17 -18.39
CA TRP A 681 28.14 17.17 -18.46
C TRP A 681 27.97 16.09 -17.40
N ALA A 682 26.76 15.58 -17.26
CA ALA A 682 26.45 14.42 -16.43
C ALA A 682 26.96 13.13 -17.07
N TYR A 683 27.48 12.22 -16.25
CA TYR A 683 27.87 10.90 -16.71
C TYR A 683 26.62 10.06 -17.00
N SER A 684 26.57 9.49 -18.20
CA SER A 684 25.58 8.49 -18.60
C SER A 684 25.79 7.19 -17.82
N TYR A 685 24.88 6.22 -18.00
CA TYR A 685 24.97 4.90 -17.38
C TYR A 685 26.35 4.26 -17.60
N GLN A 686 27.06 3.99 -16.50
CA GLN A 686 28.41 3.43 -16.49
C GLN A 686 29.43 4.21 -17.35
N GLY A 687 29.17 5.51 -17.59
CA GLY A 687 30.00 6.35 -18.45
C GLY A 687 29.96 5.94 -19.91
N LYS A 688 28.83 5.42 -20.39
CA LYS A 688 28.60 5.09 -21.80
C LYS A 688 27.29 5.72 -22.27
N SER A 689 27.38 6.69 -23.17
CA SER A 689 26.18 7.22 -23.83
C SER A 689 25.51 6.18 -24.71
N LYS A 690 24.18 6.29 -24.84
CA LYS A 690 23.32 5.43 -25.67
C LYS A 690 23.80 5.38 -27.13
N SER A 691 23.97 6.54 -27.76
CA SER A 691 24.26 6.64 -29.20
C SER A 691 25.75 6.58 -29.52
N ASN A 692 26.62 6.90 -28.55
CA ASN A 692 28.06 6.84 -28.72
C ASN A 692 28.74 6.36 -27.43
N PRO A 693 29.01 5.05 -27.28
CA PRO A 693 29.66 4.51 -26.09
C PRO A 693 31.06 5.07 -25.78
N LYS A 694 31.67 5.84 -26.70
CA LYS A 694 32.97 6.51 -26.48
C LYS A 694 32.84 7.81 -25.69
N THR A 695 31.67 8.43 -25.62
CA THR A 695 31.44 9.59 -24.76
C THR A 695 30.84 9.15 -23.43
N PRO A 696 31.40 9.60 -22.29
CA PRO A 696 30.84 9.27 -20.99
C PRO A 696 29.64 10.14 -20.62
N TYR A 697 29.37 11.20 -21.38
CA TYR A 697 28.35 12.19 -21.05
C TYR A 697 27.03 11.92 -21.74
N VAL A 698 25.95 12.25 -21.04
CA VAL A 698 24.61 12.26 -21.63
C VAL A 698 24.55 13.13 -22.88
N GLN A 699 23.78 12.68 -23.86
CA GLN A 699 23.45 13.34 -25.11
C GLN A 699 21.96 13.72 -25.11
N ARG A 700 21.61 14.69 -25.94
CA ARG A 700 20.25 15.20 -26.10
C ARG A 700 19.98 15.42 -27.57
N ASN A 701 18.73 15.73 -27.91
CA ASN A 701 18.35 16.04 -29.28
C ASN A 701 19.24 17.18 -29.84
N PRO A 702 20.02 16.95 -30.92
CA PRO A 702 20.95 17.93 -31.46
C PRO A 702 20.28 19.23 -31.89
N ILE A 703 19.02 19.19 -32.34
CA ILE A 703 18.27 20.40 -32.71
C ILE A 703 18.10 21.31 -31.50
N LEU A 704 17.80 20.72 -30.33
CA LEU A 704 17.62 21.47 -29.09
C LEU A 704 18.95 21.93 -28.48
N VAL A 705 20.01 21.12 -28.63
CA VAL A 705 21.35 21.46 -28.12
C VAL A 705 22.01 22.56 -28.93
N ASN A 706 21.87 22.55 -30.25
CA ASN A 706 22.41 23.58 -31.13
C ASN A 706 21.71 24.93 -30.94
N GLY A 707 20.52 24.92 -30.33
CA GLY A 707 19.75 26.11 -30.03
C GLY A 707 19.15 26.77 -31.27
N ARG A 708 18.54 27.93 -31.05
CA ARG A 708 17.84 28.70 -32.08
C ARG A 708 18.83 29.27 -33.11
N PRO A 709 18.71 28.94 -34.41
CA PRO A 709 19.54 29.56 -35.45
C PRO A 709 19.16 31.03 -35.67
N SER A 710 20.16 31.89 -35.89
CA SER A 710 19.98 33.33 -36.10
C SER A 710 19.53 33.71 -37.52
N GLN A 711 19.74 32.83 -38.51
CA GLN A 711 19.42 33.05 -39.91
C GLN A 711 18.39 32.03 -40.42
N PRO A 712 17.54 32.40 -41.41
CA PRO A 712 16.68 31.44 -42.11
C PRO A 712 17.49 30.35 -42.82
N GLY A 713 16.94 29.13 -42.91
CA GLY A 713 17.56 28.00 -43.59
C GLY A 713 17.14 26.65 -43.00
N PRO A 714 17.71 25.53 -43.47
CA PRO A 714 17.29 24.18 -43.08
C PRO A 714 17.36 23.93 -41.55
N ALA A 715 18.39 24.43 -40.88
CA ALA A 715 18.51 24.32 -39.43
C ALA A 715 17.43 25.11 -38.68
N ARG A 716 17.06 26.30 -39.20
CA ARG A 716 15.99 27.13 -38.63
C ARG A 716 14.63 26.50 -38.83
N GLU A 717 14.40 25.88 -39.98
CA GLU A 717 13.21 25.08 -40.21
C GLU A 717 13.14 23.90 -39.25
N ALA A 718 14.22 23.14 -39.09
CA ALA A 718 14.28 22.01 -38.15
C ALA A 718 14.00 22.43 -36.71
N TRP A 719 14.54 23.58 -36.27
CA TRP A 719 14.20 24.19 -34.98
C TRP A 719 12.71 24.49 -34.87
N ASN A 720 12.13 25.21 -35.83
CA ASN A 720 10.71 25.57 -35.81
C ASN A 720 9.82 24.33 -35.71
N LYS A 721 10.12 23.30 -36.51
CA LYS A 721 9.45 22.00 -36.54
C LYS A 721 9.49 21.32 -35.17
N GLN A 722 10.67 21.30 -34.54
CA GLN A 722 10.87 20.71 -33.23
C GLN A 722 10.11 21.47 -32.14
N ILE A 723 10.16 22.80 -32.12
CA ILE A 723 9.47 23.60 -31.10
C ILE A 723 7.95 23.52 -31.24
N ASN A 724 7.44 23.55 -32.48
CA ASN A 724 5.99 23.56 -32.71
C ASN A 724 5.28 22.31 -32.16
N LEU A 725 5.98 21.17 -31.97
CA LEU A 725 5.44 19.98 -31.31
C LEU A 725 4.85 20.26 -29.91
N PHE A 726 5.31 21.29 -29.21
CA PHE A 726 4.73 21.68 -27.93
C PHE A 726 3.27 22.10 -28.03
N ASN A 727 2.79 22.63 -29.16
CA ASN A 727 1.36 22.89 -29.34
C ASN A 727 0.52 21.61 -29.19
N LEU A 728 1.02 20.47 -29.71
CA LEU A 728 0.36 19.17 -29.57
C LEU A 728 0.42 18.70 -28.11
N TYR A 729 1.59 18.77 -27.48
CA TYR A 729 1.77 18.24 -26.12
C TYR A 729 1.00 19.05 -25.09
N HIS A 730 0.92 20.37 -25.28
CA HIS A 730 0.06 21.27 -24.51
C HIS A 730 -1.39 20.86 -24.60
N GLN A 731 -1.91 20.59 -25.81
CA GLN A 731 -3.28 20.11 -26.00
C GLN A 731 -3.53 18.75 -25.35
N GLN A 732 -2.57 17.82 -25.42
CA GLN A 732 -2.67 16.51 -24.75
C GLN A 732 -2.71 16.66 -23.22
N ILE A 733 -1.86 17.52 -22.64
CA ILE A 733 -1.89 17.81 -21.21
C ILE A 733 -3.23 18.45 -20.83
N VAL A 734 -3.70 19.47 -21.56
CA VAL A 734 -5.02 20.09 -21.30
C VAL A 734 -6.14 19.05 -21.37
N THR A 735 -6.07 18.13 -22.33
CA THR A 735 -7.04 17.04 -22.45
C THR A 735 -6.99 16.10 -21.23
N SER A 736 -5.80 15.74 -20.76
CA SER A 736 -5.65 14.95 -19.54
C SER A 736 -6.25 15.65 -18.31
N MET A 737 -6.01 16.96 -18.15
CA MET A 737 -6.51 17.75 -17.03
C MET A 737 -8.04 17.87 -16.98
N GLN A 738 -8.72 17.59 -18.10
CA GLN A 738 -10.19 17.62 -18.21
C GLN A 738 -10.85 16.28 -17.87
N GLN A 739 -10.07 15.23 -17.64
CA GLN A 739 -10.61 13.92 -17.29
C GLN A 739 -11.17 13.91 -15.86
N PRO A 740 -12.40 13.45 -15.64
CA PRO A 740 -13.02 13.41 -14.31
C PRO A 740 -12.59 12.18 -13.49
N VAL A 741 -12.07 11.15 -14.16
CA VAL A 741 -11.56 9.93 -13.54
C VAL A 741 -10.03 9.96 -13.53
N PHE A 742 -9.43 9.82 -12.35
CA PHE A 742 -7.97 9.82 -12.21
C PHE A 742 -7.32 8.61 -12.89
N SER A 743 -7.78 7.44 -12.48
CA SER A 743 -7.37 6.15 -13.02
C SER A 743 -8.55 5.18 -12.92
N LEU A 744 -8.55 4.13 -13.74
CA LEU A 744 -9.52 3.06 -13.62
C LEU A 744 -9.01 2.04 -12.61
N PRO A 745 -9.84 1.56 -11.68
CA PRO A 745 -9.59 0.29 -11.04
C PRO A 745 -9.63 -0.77 -12.14
N GLN A 746 -8.48 -1.37 -12.48
CA GLN A 746 -8.51 -2.52 -13.37
C GLN A 746 -9.04 -3.72 -12.60
N TYR A 747 -10.14 -4.26 -13.09
CA TYR A 747 -10.70 -5.51 -12.62
C TYR A 747 -9.72 -6.63 -12.96
N ASN A 748 -8.82 -6.98 -12.04
CA ASN A 748 -7.93 -8.12 -12.20
C ASN A 748 -8.29 -9.20 -11.19
N PRO A 749 -9.29 -10.07 -11.46
CA PRO A 749 -9.44 -11.31 -10.71
C PRO A 749 -8.46 -12.31 -11.30
N THR A 750 -7.20 -12.24 -10.88
CA THR A 750 -6.39 -13.47 -10.87
C THR A 750 -6.81 -14.28 -9.65
N PRO A 751 -6.62 -15.62 -9.64
CA PRO A 751 -6.96 -16.46 -8.48
C PRO A 751 -6.28 -16.06 -7.16
N GLN A 752 -5.33 -15.10 -7.20
CA GLN A 752 -4.59 -14.58 -6.06
C GLN A 752 -5.08 -13.21 -5.54
N THR A 753 -6.08 -12.56 -6.14
CA THR A 753 -6.57 -11.24 -5.72
C THR A 753 -8.09 -11.26 -5.49
N THR A 754 -8.52 -11.29 -4.22
CA THR A 754 -9.93 -11.43 -3.79
C THR A 754 -10.60 -10.12 -3.34
N ALA A 755 -10.09 -8.97 -3.76
CA ALA A 755 -10.82 -7.71 -3.73
C ALA A 755 -10.66 -7.07 -5.11
N GLU A 756 -11.51 -6.10 -5.45
CA GLU A 756 -11.27 -5.16 -6.54
C GLU A 756 -9.78 -4.76 -6.51
N ALA A 757 -8.96 -5.41 -7.35
CA ALA A 757 -7.53 -5.25 -7.25
C ALA A 757 -7.23 -3.86 -7.77
N ALA A 758 -6.93 -2.96 -6.85
CA ALA A 758 -6.40 -1.65 -7.14
C ALA A 758 -5.33 -1.78 -8.22
N TRP A 759 -5.49 -1.03 -9.32
CA TRP A 759 -4.61 -1.03 -10.49
C TRP A 759 -3.13 -0.82 -10.14
N ALA A 760 -2.85 -0.21 -9.00
CA ALA A 760 -1.50 -0.09 -8.47
C ALA A 760 -0.88 -1.44 -8.04
N ALA A 761 -1.66 -2.41 -7.52
CA ALA A 761 -1.21 -3.55 -6.72
C ALA A 761 -0.70 -4.80 -7.45
N LEU A 762 -0.35 -4.75 -8.74
CA LEU A 762 0.09 -5.96 -9.47
C LEU A 762 1.59 -6.25 -9.27
N PRO A 763 1.98 -7.29 -8.50
CA PRO A 763 3.38 -7.52 -8.14
C PRO A 763 4.15 -8.39 -9.15
N GLU A 764 3.46 -9.18 -10.00
CA GLU A 764 4.04 -10.07 -11.03
C GLU A 764 3.01 -10.44 -12.13
N PHE A 765 3.41 -10.41 -13.41
CA PHE A 765 2.52 -10.62 -14.58
C PHE A 765 2.39 -12.09 -15.03
N LEU A 766 1.32 -12.77 -14.60
CA LEU A 766 0.88 -14.04 -15.18
C LEU A 766 -0.29 -13.84 -16.18
N GLN A 767 0.04 -14.12 -17.44
CA GLN A 767 -0.82 -14.49 -18.59
C GLN A 767 -1.63 -13.42 -19.35
N GLU A 768 -1.70 -13.64 -20.67
CA GLU A 768 -2.38 -12.85 -21.70
C GLU A 768 -3.91 -12.96 -21.54
N MET A 769 -4.62 -11.83 -21.53
CA MET A 769 -6.09 -11.78 -21.58
C MET A 769 -6.57 -11.14 -22.91
N PRO A 770 -7.70 -11.59 -23.49
CA PRO A 770 -8.28 -10.94 -24.65
C PRO A 770 -8.77 -9.51 -24.31
N ASP A 771 -8.55 -8.56 -25.22
CA ASP A 771 -8.95 -7.14 -25.09
C ASP A 771 -10.42 -6.92 -24.71
N SER A 772 -11.29 -7.89 -24.98
CA SER A 772 -12.73 -7.81 -24.71
C SER A 772 -13.09 -7.72 -23.22
N ASP A 773 -12.17 -8.10 -22.34
CA ASP A 773 -12.42 -8.19 -20.89
C ASP A 773 -12.06 -6.90 -20.14
N TYR A 774 -11.36 -5.98 -20.80
CA TYR A 774 -11.22 -4.61 -20.33
C TYR A 774 -12.46 -3.83 -20.75
N THR A 775 -13.28 -3.41 -19.78
CA THR A 775 -14.33 -2.43 -20.09
C THR A 775 -13.63 -1.17 -20.60
N VAL A 776 -13.85 -0.87 -21.88
CA VAL A 776 -13.15 0.16 -22.62
C VAL A 776 -13.50 1.53 -22.05
N ALA A 777 -12.76 1.97 -21.04
CA ALA A 777 -12.85 3.32 -20.52
C ALA A 777 -11.73 4.14 -21.16
N TYR A 778 -12.08 4.72 -22.29
CA TYR A 778 -11.43 5.91 -22.80
C TYR A 778 -11.43 6.98 -21.69
N GLY A 779 -10.34 7.73 -21.51
CA GLY A 779 -10.43 9.01 -20.78
C GLY A 779 -9.96 9.05 -19.32
N THR A 780 -9.00 8.23 -18.86
CA THR A 780 -8.40 8.50 -17.53
C THR A 780 -7.35 9.60 -17.59
N PHE A 781 -7.20 10.36 -16.50
CA PHE A 781 -6.14 11.35 -16.35
C PHE A 781 -4.76 10.71 -16.46
N ASP A 782 -4.47 9.67 -15.69
CA ASP A 782 -3.14 9.05 -15.60
C ASP A 782 -2.62 8.57 -16.97
N GLY A 783 -3.48 7.91 -17.75
CA GLY A 783 -3.13 7.40 -19.08
C GLY A 783 -2.87 8.51 -20.12
N HIS A 784 -3.68 9.57 -20.13
CA HIS A 784 -3.47 10.71 -21.04
C HIS A 784 -2.27 11.57 -20.62
N PHE A 785 -2.10 11.74 -19.31
CA PHE A 785 -1.02 12.52 -18.74
C PHE A 785 0.33 11.82 -18.93
N GLU A 786 0.38 10.49 -18.79
CA GLU A 786 1.56 9.68 -19.13
C GLU A 786 1.90 9.71 -20.63
N GLN A 787 0.89 9.70 -21.51
CA GLN A 787 1.14 9.81 -22.96
C GLN A 787 1.83 11.13 -23.33
N ALA A 788 1.38 12.25 -22.75
CA ALA A 788 2.04 13.54 -22.95
C ALA A 788 3.43 13.56 -22.29
N HIS A 789 3.57 12.87 -21.15
CA HIS A 789 4.85 12.71 -20.47
C HIS A 789 5.91 12.06 -21.37
N ASP A 790 5.56 10.93 -22.00
CA ASP A 790 6.42 10.14 -22.87
C ASP A 790 6.83 10.91 -24.13
N ASN A 791 5.90 11.71 -24.67
CA ASN A 791 6.16 12.58 -25.82
C ASN A 791 7.27 13.61 -25.54
N PHE A 792 7.36 14.15 -24.33
CA PHE A 792 8.41 15.08 -23.94
C PHE A 792 9.78 14.40 -23.79
N HIS A 793 9.79 13.19 -23.25
CA HIS A 793 11.00 12.35 -23.20
C HIS A 793 11.57 12.14 -24.61
N GLY A 794 10.72 11.71 -25.54
CA GLY A 794 11.06 11.58 -26.95
C GLY A 794 11.53 12.88 -27.60
N TRP A 795 10.85 14.00 -27.30
CA TRP A 795 11.22 15.31 -27.82
C TRP A 795 12.60 15.79 -27.34
N THR A 796 12.90 15.60 -26.05
CA THR A 796 14.16 16.01 -25.43
C THR A 796 15.33 15.14 -25.87
N GLY A 797 15.15 13.82 -25.89
CA GLY A 797 16.20 12.87 -26.27
C GLY A 797 16.38 12.76 -27.78
N GLY A 798 15.30 12.81 -28.55
CA GLY A 798 15.30 12.44 -29.96
C GLY A 798 15.84 11.03 -30.19
N ALA A 799 16.31 10.75 -31.39
CA ALA A 799 16.81 9.42 -31.73
C ALA A 799 18.15 9.05 -31.05
N VAL A 800 18.93 10.05 -30.60
CA VAL A 800 20.31 9.88 -30.12
C VAL A 800 20.50 10.09 -28.61
N GLY A 801 19.58 10.79 -27.95
CA GLY A 801 19.72 11.22 -26.57
C GLY A 801 19.06 10.31 -25.54
N GLU A 802 19.51 10.48 -24.30
CA GLU A 802 19.25 9.59 -23.18
C GLU A 802 17.83 9.75 -22.64
N MET A 803 17.26 10.96 -22.70
CA MET A 803 15.87 11.24 -22.28
C MET A 803 14.81 10.46 -23.07
N ALA A 804 15.14 9.89 -24.23
CA ALA A 804 14.22 9.12 -25.06
C ALA A 804 14.26 7.60 -24.77
N ASP A 805 15.01 7.17 -23.75
CA ASP A 805 15.18 5.76 -23.38
C ASP A 805 15.12 5.60 -21.86
N ASN A 806 14.22 4.77 -21.35
CA ASN A 806 14.04 4.65 -19.91
C ASN A 806 15.30 4.07 -19.21
N THR A 807 16.16 3.33 -19.92
CA THR A 807 17.45 2.86 -19.40
C THR A 807 18.46 4.01 -19.21
N TYR A 808 18.24 5.17 -19.83
CA TYR A 808 19.21 6.25 -19.75
C TYR A 808 18.65 7.54 -19.17
N THR A 809 17.32 7.69 -19.15
CA THR A 809 16.68 8.97 -18.91
C THR A 809 17.02 9.61 -17.57
N ALA A 810 17.14 8.85 -16.47
CA ALA A 810 17.44 9.42 -15.14
C ALA A 810 18.90 9.87 -14.97
N PHE A 811 19.80 9.51 -15.90
CA PHE A 811 21.18 10.00 -15.89
C PHE A 811 21.32 11.40 -16.48
N ASP A 812 20.29 11.94 -17.13
CA ASP A 812 20.23 13.33 -17.58
C ASP A 812 19.60 14.21 -16.48
N PRO A 813 20.29 15.26 -15.99
CA PRO A 813 19.74 16.19 -15.01
C PRO A 813 18.43 16.89 -15.43
N ILE A 814 18.11 16.95 -16.72
CA ILE A 814 16.79 17.41 -17.19
C ILE A 814 15.67 16.57 -16.59
N PHE A 815 15.89 15.27 -16.35
CA PHE A 815 14.91 14.37 -15.74
C PHE A 815 14.33 14.96 -14.45
N LEU A 816 15.19 15.45 -13.55
CA LEU A 816 14.76 16.04 -12.27
C LEU A 816 13.85 17.25 -12.49
N SER A 817 14.27 18.20 -13.32
CA SER A 817 13.51 19.44 -13.53
C SER A 817 12.23 19.24 -14.35
N TYR A 818 12.25 18.29 -15.28
CA TYR A 818 11.08 17.92 -16.07
C TYR A 818 10.02 17.21 -15.21
N HIS A 819 10.42 16.16 -14.47
CA HIS A 819 9.52 15.45 -13.56
C HIS A 819 9.01 16.34 -12.43
N CYS A 820 9.80 17.32 -11.98
CA CYS A 820 9.35 18.32 -11.02
C CYS A 820 8.21 19.20 -11.58
N ASN A 821 8.21 19.51 -12.88
CA ASN A 821 7.09 20.21 -13.52
C ASN A 821 5.88 19.28 -13.74
N MET A 822 6.09 18.00 -14.04
CA MET A 822 4.99 17.03 -14.13
C MET A 822 4.32 16.82 -12.77
N ASP A 823 5.10 16.76 -11.69
CA ASP A 823 4.59 16.71 -10.31
C ASP A 823 3.78 17.97 -9.96
N ARG A 824 4.19 19.15 -10.44
CA ARG A 824 3.44 20.41 -10.30
C ARG A 824 2.07 20.32 -10.95
N LEU A 825 2.01 19.91 -12.22
CA LEU A 825 0.76 19.75 -12.96
C LEU A 825 -0.13 18.66 -12.34
N PHE A 826 0.47 17.57 -11.88
CA PHE A 826 -0.21 16.49 -11.17
C PHE A 826 -0.84 16.97 -9.86
N GLU A 827 -0.11 17.75 -9.06
CA GLU A 827 -0.67 18.35 -7.84
C GLU A 827 -1.88 19.23 -8.14
N HIS A 828 -1.80 20.05 -9.19
CA HIS A 828 -2.92 20.87 -9.63
C HIS A 828 -4.15 20.01 -9.99
N TYR A 829 -3.96 18.86 -10.65
CA TYR A 829 -5.06 17.95 -10.95
C TYR A 829 -5.71 17.41 -9.67
N LEU A 830 -4.91 16.86 -8.74
CA LEU A 830 -5.43 16.29 -7.48
C LEU A 830 -6.23 17.33 -6.68
N ARG A 831 -5.74 18.58 -6.60
CA ARG A 831 -6.43 19.65 -5.85
C ARG A 831 -7.67 20.19 -6.56
N SER A 832 -7.70 20.13 -7.89
CA SER A 832 -8.86 20.55 -8.68
C SER A 832 -9.99 19.52 -8.66
N ASN A 833 -9.65 18.25 -8.39
CA ASN A 833 -10.56 17.12 -8.39
C ASN A 833 -10.57 16.40 -7.02
N PRO A 834 -11.10 17.01 -5.95
CA PRO A 834 -11.06 16.44 -4.59
C PRO A 834 -11.87 15.16 -4.41
N GLY A 835 -12.73 14.80 -5.38
CA GLY A 835 -13.44 13.52 -5.42
C GLY A 835 -12.64 12.38 -6.05
N THR A 836 -11.37 12.65 -6.44
CA THR A 836 -10.46 11.66 -6.98
C THR A 836 -10.25 10.52 -5.98
N LYS A 837 -10.46 9.30 -6.44
CA LYS A 837 -10.13 8.09 -5.70
C LYS A 837 -8.78 7.59 -6.17
N VAL A 838 -7.92 7.25 -5.22
CA VAL A 838 -6.62 6.64 -5.48
C VAL A 838 -6.49 5.39 -4.65
N THR A 839 -5.74 4.41 -5.13
CA THR A 839 -5.31 3.30 -4.28
C THR A 839 -4.46 3.87 -3.16
N ALA A 840 -4.82 3.69 -1.88
CA ALA A 840 -4.07 4.29 -0.78
C ALA A 840 -2.88 3.43 -0.31
N GLU A 841 -3.03 2.11 -0.32
CA GLU A 841 -2.10 1.18 0.36
C GLU A 841 -0.92 0.71 -0.52
N PHE A 842 -0.85 1.17 -1.77
CA PHE A 842 0.14 0.63 -2.69
C PHE A 842 1.56 1.08 -2.32
N PRO A 843 2.49 0.13 -2.06
CA PRO A 843 3.84 0.46 -1.63
C PRO A 843 4.68 1.01 -2.79
N LEU A 844 5.14 2.24 -2.65
CA LEU A 844 6.07 2.92 -3.56
C LEU A 844 7.50 2.51 -3.23
N ARG A 845 7.83 1.24 -3.49
CA ARG A 845 9.17 0.73 -3.21
C ARG A 845 10.23 1.46 -4.06
N PRO A 846 11.45 1.66 -3.51
CA PRO A 846 11.92 1.23 -2.20
C PRO A 846 11.83 2.35 -1.16
N PHE A 847 10.98 3.36 -1.36
CA PHE A 847 10.91 4.53 -0.49
C PHE A 847 10.29 4.17 0.85
N VAL A 848 10.94 4.53 1.95
CA VAL A 848 10.42 4.38 3.32
C VAL A 848 10.41 5.75 4.00
N ASP A 849 9.71 5.86 5.13
CA ASP A 849 9.67 7.10 5.92
C ASP A 849 9.26 8.34 5.08
N GLN A 850 8.10 8.25 4.40
CA GLN A 850 7.58 9.31 3.51
C GLN A 850 8.56 9.77 2.42
N ALA A 851 9.36 8.83 1.91
CA ALA A 851 10.44 9.04 0.94
C ALA A 851 11.64 9.86 1.46
N HIS A 852 11.89 9.88 2.77
CA HIS A 852 13.15 10.40 3.32
C HIS A 852 14.30 9.38 3.26
N ALA A 853 13.99 8.09 3.12
CA ALA A 853 14.98 7.03 3.03
C ALA A 853 14.59 5.92 2.03
N LEU A 854 15.54 5.02 1.76
CA LEU A 854 15.32 3.84 0.92
C LEU A 854 15.58 2.55 1.72
N ASP A 855 14.80 1.52 1.43
CA ASP A 855 15.06 0.15 1.86
C ASP A 855 14.91 -0.84 0.69
N LEU A 856 16.04 -1.38 0.23
CA LEU A 856 16.09 -2.23 -0.96
C LEU A 856 15.78 -3.71 -0.67
N VAL A 857 15.82 -4.13 0.60
CA VAL A 857 15.80 -5.56 0.98
C VAL A 857 14.63 -5.94 1.87
N ASN A 858 13.88 -4.95 2.38
CA ASN A 858 12.76 -5.21 3.28
C ASN A 858 11.65 -6.01 2.59
N PRO A 859 11.33 -7.23 3.10
CA PRO A 859 10.28 -8.04 2.50
C PRO A 859 8.87 -7.48 2.77
N ASN A 860 8.73 -6.60 3.78
CA ASN A 860 7.44 -6.16 4.29
C ASN A 860 6.90 -4.97 3.48
N ALA A 861 5.74 -5.14 2.85
CA ALA A 861 5.09 -4.10 2.06
C ALA A 861 4.72 -2.84 2.86
N TRP A 862 4.34 -2.98 4.14
CA TRP A 862 3.92 -1.88 5.00
C TRP A 862 5.06 -0.93 5.41
N ALA A 863 6.32 -1.36 5.31
CA ALA A 863 7.46 -0.51 5.66
C ALA A 863 7.67 0.61 4.63
N TYR A 864 7.06 0.47 3.46
CA TYR A 864 7.21 1.39 2.35
C TYR A 864 6.20 2.52 2.39
N THR A 865 6.66 3.68 1.93
CA THR A 865 5.82 4.84 1.64
C THR A 865 4.73 4.43 0.66
N THR A 866 3.50 4.79 0.95
CA THR A 866 2.37 4.41 0.11
C THR A 866 1.92 5.53 -0.83
N THR A 867 1.15 5.19 -1.85
CA THR A 867 0.43 6.17 -2.69
C THR A 867 -0.45 7.10 -1.87
N GLY A 868 -1.14 6.59 -0.83
CA GLY A 868 -1.95 7.39 0.09
C GLY A 868 -1.12 8.40 0.88
N ASP A 869 0.11 8.03 1.29
CA ASP A 869 1.01 8.94 1.99
C ASP A 869 1.38 10.17 1.16
N VAL A 870 1.63 9.97 -0.14
CA VAL A 870 2.09 11.04 -1.05
C VAL A 870 0.98 11.65 -1.92
N ALA A 871 -0.26 11.19 -1.77
CA ALA A 871 -1.46 11.83 -2.33
C ALA A 871 -1.95 13.04 -1.52
N LYS A 872 -1.38 13.28 -0.34
CA LYS A 872 -1.62 14.47 0.49
C LYS A 872 -1.21 15.75 -0.27
N PRO A 873 -1.77 16.93 0.08
CA PRO A 873 -1.32 18.19 -0.52
C PRO A 873 0.20 18.35 -0.36
N THR A 874 0.88 18.87 -1.38
CA THR A 874 2.37 18.99 -1.34
C THR A 874 2.87 19.82 -0.15
N ALA A 875 2.09 20.81 0.30
CA ALA A 875 2.39 21.59 1.50
C ALA A 875 2.47 20.72 2.78
N ALA A 876 1.63 19.69 2.89
CA ALA A 876 1.69 18.70 3.96
C ALA A 876 2.92 17.79 3.81
N LEU A 877 3.38 17.56 2.57
CA LEU A 877 4.62 16.85 2.25
C LEU A 877 5.89 17.71 2.40
N GLY A 878 5.76 18.97 2.86
CA GLY A 878 6.89 19.85 3.16
C GLY A 878 7.39 20.74 2.02
N TYR A 879 6.68 20.80 0.88
CA TYR A 879 7.12 21.60 -0.28
C TYR A 879 5.97 22.28 -1.02
N VAL A 880 6.27 23.35 -1.74
CA VAL A 880 5.30 24.10 -2.56
C VAL A 880 5.96 24.52 -3.88
N TYR A 881 5.17 24.99 -4.84
CA TYR A 881 5.66 25.50 -6.11
C TYR A 881 5.55 27.02 -6.16
N ALA A 882 6.61 27.70 -6.60
CA ALA A 882 6.53 29.10 -6.98
C ALA A 882 5.83 29.24 -8.35
N PRO A 883 5.29 30.43 -8.68
CA PRO A 883 4.73 30.70 -10.01
C PRO A 883 5.76 30.49 -11.14
N PRO A 884 5.31 30.10 -12.34
CA PRO A 884 6.20 29.87 -13.47
C PRO A 884 6.74 31.18 -14.06
N ALA A 885 7.91 31.10 -14.72
CA ALA A 885 8.58 32.24 -15.36
C ALA A 885 7.78 32.83 -16.54
N SER A 886 6.99 31.98 -17.20
CA SER A 886 6.03 32.35 -18.24
C SER A 886 4.72 31.60 -17.97
N PRO A 887 3.55 32.24 -18.15
CA PRO A 887 2.26 31.63 -17.85
C PRO A 887 2.04 30.30 -18.58
N ASP A 888 1.37 29.38 -17.90
CA ASP A 888 0.92 28.12 -18.50
C ASP A 888 -0.06 28.38 -19.66
N VAL A 889 -0.04 27.51 -20.67
CA VAL A 889 -0.92 27.59 -21.86
C VAL A 889 -2.43 27.56 -21.53
N PHE A 890 -2.78 27.00 -20.37
CA PHE A 890 -4.13 26.98 -19.84
C PHE A 890 -4.10 27.44 -18.39
N GLU A 891 -5.07 28.27 -18.00
CA GLU A 891 -5.28 28.59 -16.60
C GLU A 891 -5.65 27.32 -15.85
N LEU A 892 -4.70 26.80 -15.07
CA LEU A 892 -4.94 25.64 -14.23
C LEU A 892 -6.15 25.92 -13.33
N PRO A 893 -7.10 24.98 -13.23
CA PRO A 893 -8.31 25.22 -12.44
C PRO A 893 -7.91 25.63 -11.03
N LYS A 894 -8.52 26.72 -10.53
CA LYS A 894 -8.23 27.16 -9.16
C LYS A 894 -8.59 26.03 -8.19
N PRO A 895 -7.74 25.72 -7.20
CA PRO A 895 -8.08 24.75 -6.16
C PRO A 895 -9.45 25.10 -5.59
N ARG A 896 -10.40 24.17 -5.61
CA ARG A 896 -11.73 24.44 -5.06
C ARG A 896 -11.60 24.54 -3.55
N SER A 897 -11.80 25.73 -3.00
CA SER A 897 -11.77 26.02 -1.55
C SER A 897 -12.92 25.37 -0.76
N LYS A 898 -13.87 24.74 -1.44
CA LYS A 898 -14.94 23.99 -0.78
C LYS A 898 -14.46 22.57 -0.56
N VAL A 899 -14.17 22.28 0.71
CA VAL A 899 -14.10 20.94 1.29
C VAL A 899 -15.17 20.06 0.63
N ALA A 900 -14.75 19.12 -0.21
CA ALA A 900 -15.57 17.93 -0.39
C ALA A 900 -15.76 17.39 1.02
N LYS A 901 -17.02 17.22 1.47
CA LYS A 901 -17.32 16.49 2.70
C LYS A 901 -16.35 15.32 2.73
N ALA A 902 -15.52 15.21 3.77
CA ALA A 902 -14.84 13.96 4.00
C ALA A 902 -15.93 12.89 3.88
N SER A 903 -15.76 11.96 2.94
CA SER A 903 -16.43 10.68 3.08
C SER A 903 -15.81 10.11 4.35
N GLY A 904 -16.37 10.48 5.50
CA GLY A 904 -16.02 9.85 6.77
C GLY A 904 -16.06 8.36 6.52
N GLY A 905 -15.02 7.66 7.01
CA GLY A 905 -14.78 6.23 6.81
C GLY A 905 -16.08 5.48 6.61
N GLY A 906 -16.47 5.37 5.34
CA GLY A 906 -17.77 4.93 4.94
C GLY A 906 -17.58 3.48 4.65
N THR A 907 -18.07 2.65 5.57
CA THR A 907 -18.42 1.27 5.31
C THR A 907 -18.89 1.12 3.87
N LEU A 908 -18.27 0.17 3.17
CA LEU A 908 -18.67 -0.37 1.89
C LEU A 908 -20.21 -0.42 1.80
N THR A 909 -20.84 0.60 1.20
CA THR A 909 -22.28 0.57 0.96
C THR A 909 -22.48 -0.14 -0.38
N LEU A 910 -22.45 -1.47 -0.33
CA LEU A 910 -22.95 -2.28 -1.44
C LEU A 910 -24.47 -2.11 -1.50
N LEU A 911 -24.94 -1.64 -2.66
CA LEU A 911 -26.33 -1.67 -3.14
C LEU A 911 -27.33 -0.72 -2.47
N SER A 912 -27.30 0.56 -2.83
CA SER A 912 -28.57 1.22 -3.17
C SER A 912 -28.80 1.08 -4.67
N THR A 913 -29.71 0.19 -5.04
CA THR A 913 -30.39 0.27 -6.35
C THR A 913 -30.84 1.72 -6.59
N PRO A 914 -30.81 2.24 -7.84
CA PRO A 914 -31.33 3.57 -8.10
C PRO A 914 -32.80 3.56 -7.72
N LYS A 915 -33.14 4.24 -6.61
CA LYS A 915 -34.52 4.58 -6.29
C LYS A 915 -35.10 5.27 -7.52
N LYS A 916 -36.11 4.64 -8.13
CA LYS A 916 -37.03 5.31 -9.05
C LYS A 916 -37.44 6.64 -8.40
N GLN A 917 -36.92 7.75 -8.93
CA GLN A 917 -37.51 9.06 -8.70
C GLN A 917 -38.91 9.00 -9.32
N THR A 918 -39.90 8.81 -8.44
CA THR A 918 -41.31 8.97 -8.78
C THR A 918 -41.70 10.40 -8.42
N GLY A 919 -41.99 11.19 -9.45
CA GLY A 919 -42.99 12.28 -9.41
C GLY A 919 -42.55 13.68 -8.98
N GLY A 920 -42.55 14.60 -9.96
CA GLY A 920 -42.74 16.05 -9.82
C GLY A 920 -41.52 16.88 -10.27
N SER A 921 -41.50 17.65 -11.34
CA SER A 921 -42.52 18.14 -12.28
C SER A 921 -41.91 18.16 -13.69
N ALA A 922 -42.69 17.76 -14.68
CA ALA A 922 -42.32 17.69 -16.08
C ALA A 922 -41.97 19.08 -16.64
N ASN A 923 -40.73 19.24 -17.12
CA ASN A 923 -40.47 20.08 -18.28
C ASN A 923 -40.29 19.15 -19.48
N ALA A 924 -41.08 19.39 -20.52
CA ALA A 924 -41.23 18.58 -21.71
C ALA A 924 -39.88 18.16 -22.34
N PRO A 925 -39.81 16.97 -22.98
CA PRO A 925 -38.61 16.52 -23.67
C PRO A 925 -38.32 17.45 -24.85
N GLN A 926 -37.24 18.22 -24.77
CA GLN A 926 -36.64 18.79 -25.97
C GLN A 926 -36.13 17.63 -26.82
N ALA A 927 -36.60 17.56 -28.06
CA ALA A 927 -36.20 16.59 -29.05
C ALA A 927 -34.67 16.40 -29.07
N GLY A 928 -34.25 15.14 -29.03
CA GLY A 928 -32.85 14.75 -28.91
C GLY A 928 -31.98 15.37 -30.01
N LYS A 929 -31.01 16.19 -29.59
CA LYS A 929 -29.84 16.45 -30.42
C LYS A 929 -29.09 15.13 -30.55
N ALA A 930 -28.88 14.68 -31.78
CA ALA A 930 -28.06 13.50 -32.08
C ALA A 930 -26.72 13.60 -31.33
N LYS A 931 -26.31 12.51 -30.65
CA LYS A 931 -25.01 12.44 -29.97
C LYS A 931 -23.91 12.74 -30.99
N GLN A 932 -23.20 13.85 -30.83
CA GLN A 932 -22.12 14.23 -31.72
C GLN A 932 -20.92 13.31 -31.46
N LEU A 933 -20.74 12.33 -32.33
CA LEU A 933 -19.60 11.41 -32.31
C LEU A 933 -18.35 12.12 -32.85
N LYS A 934 -17.21 11.93 -32.18
CA LYS A 934 -15.91 12.42 -32.63
C LYS A 934 -15.02 11.24 -33.05
N PRO A 935 -14.22 11.39 -34.10
CA PRO A 935 -13.25 10.37 -34.50
C PRO A 935 -12.03 10.39 -33.56
N CYS A 936 -11.60 9.22 -33.14
CA CYS A 936 -10.39 9.01 -32.35
C CYS A 936 -9.59 7.86 -32.96
N VAL A 937 -8.26 7.98 -32.97
CA VAL A 937 -7.38 6.85 -33.29
C VAL A 937 -6.91 6.20 -32.00
N VAL A 938 -7.24 4.93 -31.83
CA VAL A 938 -7.08 4.17 -30.59
C VAL A 938 -6.07 3.05 -30.79
N PHE A 939 -5.11 2.96 -29.88
CA PHE A 939 -4.11 1.92 -29.81
C PHE A 939 -4.41 1.08 -28.57
N GLU A 940 -4.91 -0.12 -28.77
CA GLU A 940 -5.14 -1.12 -27.73
C GLU A 940 -3.88 -1.98 -27.56
N ASN A 941 -3.72 -2.68 -26.43
CA ASN A 941 -2.54 -3.53 -26.15
C ASN A 941 -1.20 -2.78 -26.12
N VAL A 942 -1.19 -1.55 -25.63
CA VAL A 942 0.03 -0.75 -25.50
C VAL A 942 0.80 -1.25 -24.27
N GLY A 943 1.81 -2.11 -24.49
CA GLY A 943 2.70 -2.64 -23.44
C GLY A 943 4.16 -2.17 -23.59
N CYS A 944 5.07 -2.62 -22.73
CA CYS A 944 6.49 -2.23 -22.86
C CYS A 944 7.12 -2.67 -24.20
N THR A 945 8.12 -1.91 -24.65
CA THR A 945 8.97 -2.28 -25.78
C THR A 945 10.45 -2.23 -25.40
N GLU A 946 11.31 -2.94 -26.13
CA GLU A 946 12.77 -2.84 -25.95
C GLU A 946 13.32 -1.50 -26.45
N ALA A 947 12.98 -1.15 -27.69
CA ALA A 947 13.34 0.12 -28.28
C ALA A 947 12.23 1.16 -28.08
N SER A 948 12.58 2.43 -28.19
CA SER A 948 11.61 3.52 -28.23
C SER A 948 11.14 3.77 -29.66
N TYR A 949 9.88 4.17 -29.83
CA TYR A 949 9.28 4.41 -31.14
C TYR A 949 8.49 5.71 -31.18
N GLU A 950 8.52 6.37 -32.33
CA GLU A 950 7.61 7.46 -32.67
C GLU A 950 6.55 6.93 -33.65
N ILE A 951 5.28 7.17 -33.33
CA ILE A 951 4.13 6.82 -34.18
C ILE A 951 3.40 8.10 -34.55
N ASP A 952 3.51 8.50 -35.81
CA ASP A 952 2.83 9.66 -36.38
C ASP A 952 1.60 9.24 -37.19
N ILE A 953 0.53 10.03 -37.12
CA ILE A 953 -0.74 9.74 -37.79
C ILE A 953 -1.09 10.88 -38.75
N PHE A 954 -1.48 10.53 -39.98
CA PHE A 954 -1.78 11.47 -41.06
C PHE A 954 -3.05 11.08 -41.83
N LEU A 955 -3.64 12.03 -42.56
CA LEU A 955 -4.68 11.78 -43.56
C LEU A 955 -4.09 11.20 -44.85
N ASN A 956 -4.82 10.31 -45.53
CA ASN A 956 -4.36 9.77 -46.82
C ASN A 956 -4.18 10.86 -47.89
N GLY A 957 -3.23 10.65 -48.81
CA GLY A 957 -2.90 11.61 -49.86
C GLY A 957 -2.04 12.79 -49.40
N THR A 958 -1.50 12.73 -48.18
CA THR A 958 -0.54 13.72 -47.66
C THR A 958 0.70 13.76 -48.57
N LYS A 959 1.03 14.94 -49.11
CA LYS A 959 2.11 15.13 -50.11
C LYS A 959 3.53 15.07 -49.55
N SER A 960 3.71 15.29 -48.25
CA SER A 960 5.01 15.20 -47.58
C SER A 960 4.88 14.42 -46.28
N GLN A 961 5.57 13.29 -46.18
CA GLN A 961 5.56 12.47 -44.98
C GLN A 961 6.45 13.03 -43.86
N LEU A 962 7.26 14.08 -44.07
CA LEU A 962 8.02 14.77 -43.01
C LEU A 962 8.29 16.24 -43.35
N SER A 963 7.96 17.14 -42.41
CA SER A 963 9.00 17.77 -41.57
C SER A 963 8.43 18.72 -40.51
N ASP A 964 7.24 19.32 -40.69
CA ASP A 964 6.53 20.06 -39.62
C ASP A 964 5.18 19.41 -39.31
N PRO A 965 5.11 18.40 -38.41
CA PRO A 965 3.86 17.71 -38.13
C PRO A 965 2.77 18.67 -37.63
N VAL A 966 3.10 19.71 -36.85
CA VAL A 966 2.07 20.58 -36.25
C VAL A 966 1.47 21.57 -37.25
N ASN A 967 2.25 22.09 -38.21
CA ASN A 967 1.73 22.97 -39.25
C ASN A 967 1.23 22.22 -40.49
N ASN A 968 1.34 20.89 -40.51
CA ASN A 968 0.77 20.08 -41.57
C ASN A 968 -0.75 19.93 -41.34
N PRO A 969 -1.60 20.48 -42.24
CA PRO A 969 -3.06 20.42 -42.08
C PRO A 969 -3.63 19.00 -42.20
N ASP A 970 -2.79 18.02 -42.57
CA ASP A 970 -3.12 16.61 -42.69
C ASP A 970 -2.54 15.73 -41.57
N PHE A 971 -1.78 16.30 -40.63
CA PHE A 971 -1.31 15.59 -39.44
C PHE A 971 -2.40 15.54 -38.36
N ILE A 972 -2.54 14.36 -37.74
CA ILE A 972 -3.60 14.08 -36.76
C ILE A 972 -3.03 14.08 -35.35
N GLY A 973 -1.86 13.45 -35.13
CA GLY A 973 -1.24 13.39 -33.82
C GLY A 973 -0.07 12.41 -33.75
N ARG A 974 0.62 12.41 -32.60
CA ARG A 974 1.79 11.58 -32.29
C ARG A 974 1.65 10.85 -30.96
N ILE A 975 2.10 9.59 -30.95
CA ILE A 975 2.40 8.81 -29.74
C ILE A 975 3.88 8.46 -29.72
N PHE A 976 4.53 8.71 -28.59
CA PHE A 976 5.82 8.16 -28.26
C PHE A 976 5.65 6.88 -27.44
N ARG A 977 6.28 5.79 -27.89
CA ARG A 977 6.35 4.51 -27.17
C ARG A 977 7.70 4.46 -26.50
N MET A 978 7.74 4.68 -25.18
CA MET A 978 8.98 4.61 -24.42
C MET A 978 9.49 3.16 -24.37
N GLY A 979 10.73 2.97 -24.82
CA GLY A 979 11.44 1.70 -24.69
C GLY A 979 12.09 1.55 -23.32
N MET A 980 12.13 0.31 -22.84
CA MET A 980 12.79 -0.10 -21.60
C MET A 980 14.28 -0.45 -21.83
N GLY A 981 14.85 0.02 -22.94
CA GLY A 981 16.22 -0.18 -23.39
C GLY A 981 16.46 -1.52 -24.10
N ARG A 982 17.35 -1.50 -25.10
CA ARG A 982 17.99 -2.72 -25.62
C ARG A 982 19.06 -3.15 -24.63
N SER A 983 19.18 -4.45 -24.40
CA SER A 983 20.25 -4.92 -23.54
C SER A 983 21.63 -4.55 -24.12
N LEU A 984 22.52 -4.04 -23.27
CA LEU A 984 23.92 -3.90 -23.62
C LEU A 984 24.48 -5.30 -23.93
N ALA A 985 25.09 -5.44 -25.11
CA ALA A 985 25.61 -6.68 -25.71
C ALA A 985 25.84 -7.84 -24.72
N GLY A 986 24.92 -8.80 -24.69
CA GLY A 986 25.06 -10.08 -23.97
C GLY A 986 24.28 -10.23 -22.67
N VAL A 987 23.56 -9.21 -22.20
CA VAL A 987 22.57 -9.37 -21.12
C VAL A 987 21.21 -9.63 -21.79
N GLU A 988 20.39 -10.60 -21.40
CA GLU A 988 19.00 -10.64 -21.89
C GLU A 988 18.21 -9.47 -21.29
N LEU A 989 17.04 -9.12 -21.84
CA LEU A 989 16.03 -8.37 -21.05
C LEU A 989 15.77 -9.19 -19.77
N LYS A 990 16.42 -8.85 -18.66
CA LYS A 990 16.28 -9.60 -17.39
C LYS A 990 14.85 -9.51 -16.80
N ASN A 991 13.94 -8.76 -17.43
CA ASN A 991 12.66 -8.32 -16.89
C ASN A 991 11.44 -8.48 -17.83
N LYS A 992 11.29 -9.62 -18.52
CA LYS A 992 10.01 -9.94 -19.21
C LYS A 992 8.80 -10.00 -18.26
N GLY A 993 9.00 -10.07 -16.94
CA GLY A 993 7.96 -10.30 -15.93
C GLY A 993 7.39 -9.07 -15.19
N ARG A 994 7.93 -7.85 -15.41
CA ARG A 994 7.44 -6.58 -14.81
C ARG A 994 6.90 -5.56 -15.81
N CYS A 995 6.83 -5.95 -17.08
CA CYS A 995 6.11 -5.21 -18.08
C CYS A 995 4.73 -5.84 -18.25
N LEU A 996 3.69 -5.01 -18.24
CA LEU A 996 2.34 -5.44 -18.60
C LEU A 996 2.42 -6.17 -19.94
N LYS A 997 2.04 -7.46 -19.94
CA LYS A 997 2.07 -8.28 -21.16
C LYS A 997 1.10 -7.72 -22.20
N GLU A 998 -0.02 -7.17 -21.76
CA GLU A 998 -0.86 -6.13 -22.39
C GLU A 998 -1.69 -5.44 -21.30
N THR A 999 -2.39 -4.32 -21.58
CA THR A 999 -3.58 -3.81 -20.83
C THR A 999 -3.92 -2.34 -21.14
N VAL A 1000 -2.96 -1.52 -21.58
CA VAL A 1000 -3.20 -0.06 -21.66
C VAL A 1000 -3.68 0.36 -23.05
N THR A 1001 -4.59 1.32 -23.07
CA THR A 1001 -5.11 1.94 -24.29
C THR A 1001 -4.57 3.37 -24.41
N ARG A 1002 -4.11 3.75 -25.60
CA ARG A 1002 -3.72 5.13 -25.94
C ARG A 1002 -4.67 5.70 -26.98
N VAL A 1003 -5.01 6.97 -26.83
CA VAL A 1003 -6.02 7.63 -27.66
C VAL A 1003 -5.46 8.92 -28.24
N ILE A 1004 -5.75 9.16 -29.52
CA ILE A 1004 -5.52 10.45 -30.19
C ILE A 1004 -6.86 10.98 -30.66
N ASP A 1005 -7.25 12.18 -30.19
CA ASP A 1005 -8.42 12.91 -30.70
C ASP A 1005 -8.15 13.36 -32.14
N ALA A 1006 -9.01 12.97 -33.09
CA ALA A 1006 -8.95 13.36 -34.49
C ALA A 1006 -10.09 14.33 -34.87
N GLY A 1007 -10.78 14.91 -33.88
CA GLY A 1007 -11.95 15.76 -34.07
C GLY A 1007 -11.70 16.99 -34.94
N ALA A 1008 -10.49 17.53 -34.95
CA ALA A 1008 -10.12 18.68 -35.78
C ALA A 1008 -10.15 18.38 -37.30
N VAL A 1009 -10.09 17.10 -37.69
CA VAL A 1009 -10.07 16.65 -39.09
C VAL A 1009 -11.27 15.76 -39.45
N VAL A 1010 -12.37 15.88 -38.71
CA VAL A 1010 -13.53 14.98 -38.79
C VAL A 1010 -14.09 14.77 -40.20
N ASP A 1011 -14.20 15.82 -41.00
CA ASP A 1011 -14.74 15.71 -42.36
C ASP A 1011 -13.71 15.12 -43.32
N LYS A 1012 -12.45 15.55 -43.20
CA LYS A 1012 -11.35 15.07 -44.05
C LYS A 1012 -11.02 13.60 -43.79
N ILE A 1013 -11.08 13.14 -42.55
CA ILE A 1013 -10.76 11.75 -42.19
C ILE A 1013 -11.83 10.77 -42.69
N LYS A 1014 -13.10 11.21 -42.80
CA LYS A 1014 -14.17 10.43 -43.44
C LYS A 1014 -13.94 10.27 -44.94
N GLU A 1015 -13.54 11.35 -45.61
CA GLU A 1015 -13.38 11.37 -47.06
C GLU A 1015 -12.10 10.68 -47.54
N ARG A 1016 -10.97 10.98 -46.88
CA ARG A 1016 -9.65 10.55 -47.33
C ARG A 1016 -9.22 9.25 -46.63
N GLY A 1017 -9.68 9.00 -45.42
CA GLY A 1017 -9.08 8.01 -44.53
C GLY A 1017 -7.75 8.48 -43.96
N TRP A 1018 -7.00 7.57 -43.35
CA TRP A 1018 -5.78 7.87 -42.59
C TRP A 1018 -4.73 6.76 -42.74
N PHE A 1019 -3.48 7.10 -42.41
CA PHE A 1019 -2.37 6.16 -42.31
C PHE A 1019 -1.43 6.55 -41.16
N GLN A 1020 -0.55 5.62 -40.77
CA GLN A 1020 0.45 5.84 -39.72
C GLN A 1020 1.87 5.60 -40.24
N VAL A 1021 2.81 6.34 -39.65
CA VAL A 1021 4.25 6.24 -39.90
C VAL A 1021 4.91 5.87 -38.57
N VAL A 1022 5.65 4.75 -38.57
CA VAL A 1022 6.32 4.25 -37.36
C VAL A 1022 7.83 4.36 -37.54
N ARG A 1023 8.52 4.95 -36.56
CA ARG A 1023 9.96 5.13 -36.55
C ARG A 1023 10.56 4.55 -35.28
N GLU A 1024 11.54 3.67 -35.42
CA GLU A 1024 12.32 3.11 -34.33
C GLU A 1024 13.52 4.01 -34.00
N LEU A 1025 13.69 4.36 -32.73
CA LEU A 1025 14.82 5.16 -32.26
C LEU A 1025 16.00 4.26 -31.92
N ASP A 1026 16.67 3.80 -32.97
CA ASP A 1026 17.78 2.84 -32.94
C ASP A 1026 19.16 3.44 -32.59
N GLY A 1027 19.22 4.74 -32.26
CA GLY A 1027 20.46 5.47 -31.99
C GLY A 1027 21.06 6.19 -33.21
N SER A 1028 20.49 6.03 -34.40
CA SER A 1028 20.84 6.85 -35.57
C SER A 1028 20.27 8.28 -35.43
N SER A 1029 20.81 9.26 -36.17
CA SER A 1029 20.36 10.67 -36.07
C SER A 1029 18.90 10.89 -36.46
N GLU A 1030 18.36 10.05 -37.34
CA GLU A 1030 16.99 10.19 -37.87
C GLU A 1030 16.05 9.06 -37.41
N GLY A 1031 16.55 8.02 -36.74
CA GLY A 1031 15.79 6.81 -36.45
C GLY A 1031 15.46 5.98 -37.70
N ARG A 1032 15.21 4.69 -37.52
CA ARG A 1032 14.85 3.77 -38.61
C ARG A 1032 13.37 3.83 -38.91
N LEU A 1033 13.00 4.24 -40.13
CA LEU A 1033 11.64 4.13 -40.61
C LEU A 1033 11.24 2.64 -40.71
N MET A 1034 10.18 2.25 -40.04
CA MET A 1034 9.72 0.86 -40.03
C MET A 1034 8.78 0.58 -41.22
N PRO A 1035 9.05 -0.47 -42.02
CA PRO A 1035 8.10 -0.94 -43.02
C PRO A 1035 6.76 -1.37 -42.41
N GLU A 1036 5.69 -1.21 -43.18
CA GLU A 1036 4.32 -1.48 -42.72
C GLU A 1036 4.12 -2.90 -42.19
N HIS A 1037 4.70 -3.90 -42.85
CA HIS A 1037 4.60 -5.29 -42.42
C HIS A 1037 5.32 -5.57 -41.09
N GLU A 1038 6.42 -4.85 -40.79
CA GLU A 1038 7.19 -5.05 -39.56
C GLU A 1038 6.46 -4.48 -38.35
N TRP A 1039 5.97 -3.23 -38.43
CA TRP A 1039 5.28 -2.63 -37.28
C TRP A 1039 3.88 -3.18 -37.08
N LYS A 1040 3.18 -3.64 -38.14
CA LYS A 1040 1.88 -4.33 -37.99
C LYS A 1040 1.98 -5.66 -37.25
N ALA A 1041 3.14 -6.31 -37.30
CA ALA A 1041 3.40 -7.53 -36.56
C ALA A 1041 3.67 -7.27 -35.06
N LYS A 1042 3.92 -6.02 -34.66
CA LYS A 1042 4.13 -5.65 -33.26
C LYS A 1042 2.78 -5.33 -32.58
N LYS A 1043 2.60 -5.87 -31.38
CA LYS A 1043 1.40 -5.65 -30.57
C LYS A 1043 1.34 -4.21 -30.03
N GLY A 1044 0.17 -3.58 -30.05
CA GLY A 1044 -0.02 -2.20 -29.62
C GLY A 1044 0.43 -1.11 -30.59
N PHE A 1045 0.87 -1.47 -31.80
CA PHE A 1045 1.31 -0.51 -32.81
C PHE A 1045 0.24 -0.14 -33.83
N LYS A 1046 -0.82 -0.96 -33.98
CA LYS A 1046 -1.87 -0.73 -34.96
C LYS A 1046 -2.97 0.18 -34.38
N GLY A 1047 -3.09 1.38 -34.94
CA GLY A 1047 -4.21 2.26 -34.61
C GLY A 1047 -5.54 1.76 -35.20
N LYS A 1048 -6.64 1.99 -34.49
CA LYS A 1048 -8.01 1.76 -34.96
C LYS A 1048 -8.78 3.07 -34.90
N LEU A 1049 -9.41 3.48 -36.00
CA LEU A 1049 -10.29 4.64 -36.02
C LEU A 1049 -11.65 4.26 -35.43
N LEU A 1050 -12.00 4.89 -34.31
CA LEU A 1050 -13.28 4.71 -33.62
C LEU A 1050 -14.04 6.03 -33.56
N TRP A 1051 -15.37 5.97 -33.61
CA TRP A 1051 -16.25 7.14 -33.47
C TRP A 1051 -16.86 7.13 -32.07
N ILE A 1052 -16.33 7.94 -31.17
CA ILE A 1052 -16.63 7.91 -29.74
C ILE A 1052 -17.54 9.09 -29.40
N ALA A 1053 -18.58 8.88 -28.58
CA ALA A 1053 -19.45 9.96 -28.14
C ALA A 1053 -18.69 10.86 -27.16
N LYS A 1054 -18.92 12.18 -27.23
CA LYS A 1054 -18.27 13.17 -26.34
C LYS A 1054 -18.44 12.88 -24.83
N GLN A 1055 -19.48 12.15 -24.44
CA GLN A 1055 -19.76 11.75 -23.05
C GLN A 1055 -19.03 10.48 -22.62
N ASP A 1056 -18.61 9.64 -23.57
CA ASP A 1056 -17.90 8.38 -23.31
C ASP A 1056 -16.38 8.56 -23.44
N MET A 1057 -15.93 9.82 -23.49
CA MET A 1057 -14.52 10.25 -23.54
C MET A 1057 -14.00 10.77 -22.20
N GLY A 1058 -14.84 10.83 -21.16
CA GLY A 1058 -14.48 11.29 -19.82
C GLY A 1058 -14.94 10.30 -18.75
#